data_AF-A0A2M8A0R7-F1
#
_entry.id   AF-A0A2M8A0R7-F1
#
_cell.length_a   1.000
_cell.length_b   1.000
_cell.length_c   1.000
_cell.angle_alpha   90.00
_cell.angle_beta   90.00
_cell.angle_gamma   90.00
#
_symmetry.space_group_name_H-M   'P 1'
#
loop_
_entity.id
_entity.type
_entity.pdbx_description
1 polymer ?
#
loop_
_entity_poly.entity_id
_entity_poly.type
_entity_poly.pdbx_seq_one_letter_code
_entity_poly.pdbx_strand_id
1 'polypeptide(L)'
;MIEFELDGKTVSAPEGATIIEAADAAGVYIPRFCYHKKLSVAANCRMCLIEVEKSGKPLPACATPITPSMKVKTKSDMAIKAQRDVMEFLLINHPLDCPICDQGGECELQDLSMGFGRAHSEYKEPKRAVCSQDIGPLIETEMTRCIQCTRCVRFGEEVAGLRELGVVNRGEKEEITTYVKHFLRSEVSGNIIDICPVGALTNKPARYAMRGWEIKEHASISPHDCVGTNMYVHTRGHEYKKERTVFRAVPRENEMINESWMSDRDRFSVEGLYHTDRIYKPLMKKNNQWVAVEWQYVLDAIAHLTSHIKKELGDDQIAGIAGYTATLEEYYLFQQFIRELGSPHVDHRIRETDFADQLRRPLFPQLNQTISDIETLDALLLVGSNVKREQPIISTRIFKATQNNLSVMAVNPAECEFVFPLTEKIIQDNVMQSLAEIAKALLMQKPDEKIIGLENITPSASAKKIAEKLLSSKNAALFLGAYAHHHPHASIIRDLAHHIAHLSGATVGLLTDGANSAGAWIAGCIPHRAAVGAVVKKMGRDARALLTTDPVAAYFILDAELECDSAYAQKAMETLSAAKLVVCFSAFASEKMREYADFILPIAPFSENDGTFVNASGVWQSFSHASIPHGDTKPAWKILRVLAKMMNLPGFSYESSALIAAAIKAQMNQVACCDDCKKTVDIHLPKTDRAAVVPKWDLYRDNALVRRAKALQETIE
;
A
#
# COMPACT_ATOMS: atom_id res chain seq x y z
N MET A 1 0.39 -7.54 35.76
CA MET A 1 -0.64 -6.47 35.86
C MET A 1 -0.48 -5.80 37.19
N ILE A 2 -0.46 -4.47 37.23
CA ILE A 2 -0.34 -3.64 38.43
C ILE A 2 -1.66 -2.91 38.63
N GLU A 3 -2.17 -2.91 39.86
CA GLU A 3 -3.34 -2.14 40.26
C GLU A 3 -2.95 -0.79 40.85
N PHE A 4 -3.65 0.26 40.41
CA PHE A 4 -3.50 1.63 40.89
C PHE A 4 -4.86 2.33 40.87
N GLU A 5 -4.95 3.50 41.51
CA GLU A 5 -6.17 4.32 41.56
C GLU A 5 -6.05 5.49 40.57
N LEU A 6 -7.01 5.61 39.66
CA LEU A 6 -7.15 6.69 38.68
C LEU A 6 -8.48 7.40 38.90
N ASP A 7 -8.44 8.67 39.33
CA ASP A 7 -9.62 9.48 39.63
C ASP A 7 -10.63 8.78 40.56
N GLY A 8 -10.13 8.10 41.60
CA GLY A 8 -10.94 7.37 42.58
C GLY A 8 -11.39 5.97 42.12
N LYS A 9 -11.00 5.51 40.93
CA LYS A 9 -11.33 4.18 40.41
C LYS A 9 -10.09 3.29 40.39
N THR A 10 -10.23 2.05 40.85
CA THR A 10 -9.17 1.05 40.69
C THR A 10 -9.07 0.62 39.24
N VAL A 11 -7.88 0.73 38.67
CA VAL A 11 -7.55 0.37 37.29
C VAL A 11 -6.35 -0.59 37.31
N SER A 12 -6.32 -1.52 36.37
CA SER A 12 -5.22 -2.47 36.20
C SER A 12 -4.56 -2.28 34.83
N ALA A 13 -3.23 -2.26 34.80
CA ALA A 13 -2.46 -2.12 33.56
C ALA A 13 -1.18 -3.00 33.58
N PRO A 14 -0.58 -3.28 32.41
CA PRO A 14 0.67 -4.03 32.34
C PRO A 14 1.79 -3.38 33.15
N GLU A 15 2.70 -4.20 33.68
CA GLU A 15 3.89 -3.68 34.36
C GLU A 15 4.77 -2.91 33.38
N GLY A 16 5.30 -1.76 33.81
CA GLY A 16 6.08 -0.86 32.97
C GLY A 16 5.25 0.14 32.14
N ALA A 17 3.92 0.00 32.08
CA ALA A 17 3.06 0.98 31.42
C ALA A 17 3.17 2.37 32.09
N THR A 18 3.10 3.42 31.28
CA THR A 18 3.01 4.80 31.78
C THR A 18 1.58 5.13 32.21
N ILE A 19 1.43 6.17 33.02
CA ILE A 19 0.10 6.62 33.46
C ILE A 19 -0.79 6.96 32.25
N ILE A 20 -0.23 7.58 31.20
CA ILE A 20 -1.03 7.97 30.04
C ILE A 20 -1.56 6.77 29.25
N GLU A 21 -0.77 5.70 29.11
CA GLU A 21 -1.18 4.46 28.44
C GLU A 21 -2.26 3.73 29.24
N ALA A 22 -2.08 3.67 30.57
CA ALA A 22 -3.07 3.09 31.45
C ALA A 22 -4.38 3.90 31.48
N ALA A 23 -4.29 5.22 31.41
CA ALA A 23 -5.45 6.10 31.34
C ALA A 23 -6.21 5.94 30.01
N ASP A 24 -5.50 5.88 28.87
CA ASP A 24 -6.11 5.64 27.56
C ASP A 24 -6.82 4.28 27.50
N ALA A 25 -6.19 3.23 28.02
CA ALA A 25 -6.80 1.90 28.12
C ALA A 25 -8.05 1.88 29.02
N ALA A 26 -8.12 2.77 30.01
CA ALA A 26 -9.27 2.97 30.89
C ALA A 26 -10.32 3.97 30.34
N GLY A 27 -10.10 4.53 29.14
CA GLY A 27 -11.00 5.53 28.54
C GLY A 27 -10.93 6.91 29.20
N VAL A 28 -9.86 7.22 29.93
CA VAL A 28 -9.62 8.52 30.58
C VAL A 28 -8.65 9.34 29.75
N TYR A 29 -9.15 10.38 29.10
CA TYR A 29 -8.33 11.26 28.28
C TYR A 29 -7.50 12.25 29.13
N ILE A 30 -6.18 12.20 28.96
CA ILE A 30 -5.23 13.20 29.47
C ILE A 30 -4.77 14.10 28.30
N PRO A 31 -4.73 15.45 28.43
CA PRO A 31 -4.32 16.34 27.34
C PRO A 31 -2.83 16.17 27.00
N ARG A 32 -2.48 16.24 25.71
CA ARG A 32 -1.12 15.94 25.22
C ARG A 32 -0.83 16.60 23.88
N PHE A 33 0.46 16.90 23.63
CA PHE A 33 0.94 17.37 22.32
C PHE A 33 2.14 16.59 21.80
N CYS A 34 3.14 16.28 22.63
CA CYS A 34 4.32 15.56 22.15
C CYS A 34 4.15 14.04 22.21
N TYR A 35 3.27 13.53 23.07
CA TYR A 35 3.03 12.09 23.18
C TYR A 35 2.31 11.58 21.93
N HIS A 36 2.77 10.46 21.40
CA HIS A 36 2.12 9.68 20.36
C HIS A 36 2.42 8.21 20.68
N LYS A 37 1.41 7.33 20.64
CA LYS A 37 1.52 5.94 21.10
C LYS A 37 2.55 5.08 20.33
N LYS A 38 2.93 5.52 19.14
CA LYS A 38 3.92 4.85 18.26
C LYS A 38 5.28 5.56 18.18
N LEU A 39 5.53 6.57 19.03
CA LEU A 39 6.81 7.28 19.10
C LEU A 39 7.36 7.23 20.52
N SER A 40 8.67 7.35 20.65
CA SER A 40 9.34 7.42 21.95
C SER A 40 8.82 8.57 22.82
N VAL A 41 8.92 8.44 24.14
CA VAL A 41 8.42 9.46 25.06
C VAL A 41 9.39 10.65 25.15
N ALA A 42 8.98 11.83 24.70
CA ALA A 42 9.78 13.06 24.78
C ALA A 42 9.53 13.92 26.03
N ALA A 43 8.27 13.98 26.49
CA ALA A 43 7.82 14.82 27.62
C ALA A 43 8.22 16.32 27.57
N ASN A 44 8.49 16.90 26.39
CA ASN A 44 8.92 18.30 26.25
C ASN A 44 7.74 19.31 26.30
N CYS A 45 6.54 18.93 25.86
CA CYS A 45 5.39 19.85 25.85
C CYS A 45 4.76 20.12 27.23
N ARG A 46 4.95 19.21 28.20
CA ARG A 46 4.37 19.26 29.56
C ARG A 46 2.83 19.39 29.63
N MET A 47 2.09 19.20 28.54
CA MET A 47 0.63 19.32 28.57
C MET A 47 -0.06 18.23 29.40
N CYS A 48 0.57 17.06 29.55
CA CYS A 48 0.03 15.93 30.30
C CYS A 48 0.35 15.94 31.81
N LEU A 49 0.64 17.11 32.39
CA LEU A 49 0.91 17.22 33.83
C LEU A 49 -0.33 16.88 34.65
N ILE A 50 -0.17 15.99 35.62
CA ILE A 50 -1.23 15.45 36.50
C ILE A 50 -0.75 15.41 37.95
N GLU A 51 -1.68 15.28 38.89
CA GLU A 51 -1.36 15.06 40.30
C GLU A 51 -1.20 13.57 40.60
N VAL A 52 -0.12 13.24 41.30
CA VAL A 52 0.12 11.93 41.89
C VAL A 52 0.23 12.13 43.40
N GLU A 53 -0.51 11.36 44.18
CA GLU A 53 -0.50 11.45 45.64
C GLU A 53 0.94 11.30 46.17
N LYS A 54 1.29 12.10 47.20
CA LYS A 54 2.65 12.19 47.79
C LYS A 54 3.72 12.82 46.88
N SER A 55 3.40 13.23 45.65
CA SER A 55 4.29 14.09 44.85
C SER A 55 4.05 15.56 45.20
N GLY A 56 5.12 16.29 45.55
CA GLY A 56 5.04 17.74 45.81
C GLY A 56 4.92 18.61 44.56
N LYS A 57 4.88 18.01 43.36
CA LYS A 57 4.75 18.71 42.08
C LYS A 57 3.94 17.87 41.08
N PRO A 58 3.29 18.51 40.08
CA PRO A 58 2.68 17.79 38.97
C PRO A 58 3.71 16.95 38.22
N LEU A 59 3.33 15.74 37.81
CA LEU A 59 4.19 14.81 37.07
C LEU A 59 3.68 14.61 35.63
N PRO A 60 4.56 14.42 34.65
CA PRO A 60 4.14 14.16 33.27
C PRO A 60 3.57 12.74 33.16
N ALA A 61 2.28 12.62 32.85
CA ALA A 61 1.63 11.31 32.70
C ALA A 61 2.30 10.43 31.63
N CYS A 62 2.83 11.05 30.57
CA CYS A 62 3.41 10.31 29.45
C CYS A 62 4.75 9.64 29.75
N ALA A 63 5.45 10.04 30.82
CA ALA A 63 6.78 9.51 31.16
C ALA A 63 6.84 8.86 32.53
N THR A 64 5.76 8.93 33.32
CA THR A 64 5.73 8.39 34.68
C THR A 64 5.17 6.97 34.61
N PRO A 65 5.95 5.93 34.95
CA PRO A 65 5.44 4.55 35.05
C PRO A 65 4.44 4.41 36.18
N ILE A 66 3.46 3.52 36.01
CA ILE A 66 2.53 3.17 37.08
C ILE A 66 3.25 2.36 38.17
N THR A 67 2.88 2.56 39.43
CA THR A 67 3.37 1.76 40.56
C THR A 67 2.20 1.19 41.37
N PRO A 68 2.39 0.07 42.09
CA PRO A 68 1.32 -0.51 42.91
C PRO A 68 0.81 0.49 43.95
N SER A 69 -0.51 0.56 44.12
CA SER A 69 -1.17 1.49 45.06
C SER A 69 -0.91 2.99 44.79
N MET A 70 -0.43 3.34 43.60
CA MET A 70 -0.33 4.73 43.15
C MET A 70 -1.72 5.35 43.04
N LYS A 71 -1.88 6.61 43.45
CA LYS A 71 -3.12 7.37 43.23
C LYS A 71 -2.87 8.54 42.32
N VAL A 72 -3.60 8.57 41.22
CA VAL A 72 -3.52 9.58 40.16
C VAL A 72 -4.81 10.38 40.15
N LYS A 73 -4.70 11.70 40.16
CA LYS A 73 -5.81 12.63 39.94
C LYS A 73 -5.53 13.46 38.70
N THR A 74 -6.34 13.26 37.66
CA THR A 74 -6.18 13.94 36.36
C THR A 74 -6.81 15.33 36.35
N LYS A 75 -7.79 15.57 37.23
CA LYS A 75 -8.60 16.80 37.30
C LYS A 75 -8.49 17.55 38.64
N SER A 76 -7.39 17.39 39.37
CA SER A 76 -7.18 18.20 40.58
C SER A 76 -6.87 19.66 40.24
N ASP A 77 -7.04 20.57 41.21
CA ASP A 77 -6.71 21.98 41.03
C ASP A 77 -5.24 22.18 40.61
N MET A 78 -4.34 21.36 41.17
CA MET A 78 -2.92 21.37 40.80
C MET A 78 -2.70 20.95 39.35
N ALA A 79 -3.37 19.89 38.89
CA ALA A 79 -3.26 19.40 37.51
C ALA A 79 -3.82 20.43 36.51
N ILE A 80 -5.04 20.92 36.76
CA ILE A 80 -5.72 21.88 35.89
C ILE A 80 -4.94 23.20 35.82
N LYS A 81 -4.40 23.68 36.95
CA LYS A 81 -3.56 24.87 36.96
C LYS A 81 -2.30 24.68 36.12
N ALA A 82 -1.60 23.55 36.28
CA ALA A 82 -0.39 23.28 35.51
C ALA A 82 -0.67 23.21 34.00
N GLN A 83 -1.77 22.57 33.60
CA GLN A 83 -2.20 22.48 32.19
C GLN A 83 -2.54 23.86 31.61
N ARG A 84 -3.23 24.72 32.37
CA ARG A 84 -3.53 26.10 31.97
C ARG A 84 -2.27 26.94 31.78
N ASP A 85 -1.33 26.83 32.71
CA ASP A 85 -0.06 27.58 32.65
C ASP A 85 0.78 27.10 31.45
N VAL A 86 0.81 25.79 31.17
CA VAL A 86 1.47 25.23 29.97
C VAL A 86 0.82 25.73 28.68
N MET A 87 -0.52 25.74 28.62
CA MET A 87 -1.24 26.24 27.45
C MET A 87 -0.92 27.71 27.18
N GLU A 88 -0.81 28.54 28.22
CA GLU A 88 -0.39 29.93 28.09
C GLU A 88 1.01 30.03 27.46
N PHE A 89 1.99 29.26 27.95
CA PHE A 89 3.35 29.22 27.36
C PHE A 89 3.38 28.76 25.90
N LEU A 90 2.52 27.82 25.50
CA LEU A 90 2.44 27.39 24.10
C LEU A 90 1.90 28.51 23.20
N LEU A 91 0.99 29.34 23.71
CA LEU A 91 0.33 30.39 22.96
C LEU A 91 1.08 31.73 22.94
N ILE A 92 2.03 31.98 23.86
CA ILE A 92 2.76 33.27 23.90
C ILE A 92 3.44 33.57 22.57
N ASN A 93 4.07 32.57 21.95
CA ASN A 93 4.83 32.72 20.71
C ASN A 93 4.14 32.09 19.49
N HIS A 94 2.94 31.52 19.65
CA HIS A 94 2.14 31.01 18.54
C HIS A 94 1.45 32.18 17.81
N PRO A 95 1.43 32.19 16.46
CA PRO A 95 0.87 33.27 15.66
C PRO A 95 -0.66 33.22 15.66
N LEU A 96 -1.29 34.35 15.35
CA LEU A 96 -2.75 34.48 15.24
C LEU A 96 -3.26 34.05 13.85
N ASP A 97 -2.77 32.91 13.39
CA ASP A 97 -2.98 32.41 12.03
C ASP A 97 -4.25 31.57 11.87
N CYS A 98 -5.02 31.32 12.95
CA CYS A 98 -6.18 30.43 12.91
C CYS A 98 -7.12 30.64 11.71
N PRO A 99 -7.43 31.87 11.25
CA PRO A 99 -8.28 32.09 10.08
C PRO A 99 -7.68 31.62 8.74
N ILE A 100 -6.34 31.65 8.61
CA ILE A 100 -5.60 31.28 7.39
C ILE A 100 -4.94 29.91 7.50
N CYS A 101 -4.86 29.33 8.71
CA CYS A 101 -4.30 28.01 8.97
C CYS A 101 -5.18 26.92 8.35
N ASP A 102 -4.57 25.95 7.67
CA ASP A 102 -5.28 24.84 7.02
C ASP A 102 -5.94 23.91 8.04
N GLN A 103 -5.24 23.61 9.14
CA GLN A 103 -5.76 22.81 10.27
C GLN A 103 -6.83 23.52 11.11
N GLY A 104 -7.23 24.76 10.79
CA GLY A 104 -8.28 25.46 11.53
C GLY A 104 -9.59 24.66 11.54
N GLY A 105 -10.08 24.32 12.74
CA GLY A 105 -11.25 23.45 12.94
C GLY A 105 -10.94 21.96 13.13
N GLU A 106 -9.70 21.51 12.96
CA GLU A 106 -9.22 20.16 13.26
C GLU A 106 -7.85 20.17 13.98
N CYS A 107 -7.55 21.27 14.69
CA CYS A 107 -6.25 21.53 15.33
C CYS A 107 -6.27 21.14 16.81
N GLU A 108 -5.41 20.20 17.23
CA GLU A 108 -5.29 19.79 18.64
C GLU A 108 -5.01 20.99 19.56
N LEU A 109 -4.19 21.96 19.11
CA LEU A 109 -3.87 23.15 19.93
C LEU A 109 -5.09 24.05 20.13
N GLN A 110 -5.94 24.18 19.12
CA GLN A 110 -7.18 24.96 19.22
C GLN A 110 -8.13 24.31 20.22
N ASP A 111 -8.36 23.00 20.09
CA ASP A 111 -9.30 22.26 20.94
C ASP A 111 -8.83 22.23 22.40
N LEU A 112 -7.55 21.96 22.63
CA LEU A 112 -6.98 21.95 23.97
C LEU A 112 -6.90 23.35 24.59
N SER A 113 -6.73 24.41 23.78
CA SER A 113 -6.82 25.79 24.28
C SER A 113 -8.23 26.11 24.77
N MET A 114 -9.26 25.69 24.03
CA MET A 114 -10.65 25.88 24.44
C MET A 114 -11.03 25.10 25.71
N GLY A 115 -10.49 23.88 25.88
CA GLY A 115 -10.80 23.03 27.03
C GLY A 115 -9.93 23.29 28.28
N PHE A 116 -8.64 23.56 28.09
CA PHE A 116 -7.64 23.61 29.15
C PHE A 116 -6.87 24.94 29.23
N GLY A 117 -7.14 25.90 28.35
CA GLY A 117 -6.52 27.23 28.35
C GLY A 117 -7.28 28.28 29.16
N ARG A 118 -6.77 29.52 29.12
CA ARG A 118 -7.42 30.72 29.65
C ARG A 118 -8.19 31.43 28.53
N ALA A 119 -9.24 32.17 28.88
CA ALA A 119 -10.04 32.94 27.91
C ALA A 119 -9.35 34.22 27.40
N HIS A 120 -8.29 34.68 28.07
CA HIS A 120 -7.52 35.88 27.70
C HIS A 120 -6.02 35.61 27.84
N SER A 121 -5.22 36.37 27.09
CA SER A 121 -3.76 36.38 27.16
C SER A 121 -3.28 37.57 27.98
N GLU A 122 -2.32 37.34 28.88
CA GLU A 122 -1.59 38.42 29.57
C GLU A 122 -0.34 38.86 28.80
N TYR A 123 0.11 38.08 27.81
CA TYR A 123 1.29 38.36 26.99
C TYR A 123 1.03 39.50 26.00
N LYS A 124 1.85 40.56 26.09
CA LYS A 124 1.75 41.80 25.27
C LYS A 124 3.01 42.10 24.46
N GLU A 125 4.03 41.24 24.57
CA GLU A 125 5.31 41.44 23.91
C GLU A 125 5.28 40.96 22.45
N PRO A 126 6.25 41.38 21.61
CA PRO A 126 6.40 40.85 20.26
C PRO A 126 6.62 39.33 20.26
N LYS A 127 5.81 38.64 19.44
CA LYS A 127 5.97 37.20 19.22
C LYS A 127 7.16 36.93 18.31
N ARG A 128 7.83 35.80 18.51
CA ARG A 128 8.86 35.33 17.56
C ARG A 128 8.22 35.00 16.20
N ALA A 129 9.02 35.08 15.15
CA ALA A 129 8.69 34.58 13.81
C ALA A 129 9.82 33.67 13.32
N VAL A 130 9.45 32.59 12.65
CA VAL A 130 10.39 31.58 12.12
C VAL A 130 10.17 31.47 10.62
N CYS A 131 11.27 31.49 9.85
CA CYS A 131 11.23 31.35 8.41
C CYS A 131 10.91 29.90 8.02
N SER A 132 9.92 29.72 7.15
CA SER A 132 9.56 28.44 6.56
C SER A 132 10.53 28.07 5.43
N GLN A 133 10.81 26.78 5.27
CA GLN A 133 11.65 26.28 4.17
C GLN A 133 10.81 25.44 3.22
N ASP A 134 11.13 25.51 1.92
CA ASP A 134 10.55 24.57 0.97
C ASP A 134 11.26 23.21 1.10
N ILE A 135 10.51 22.22 1.56
CA ILE A 135 11.00 20.87 1.82
C ILE A 135 10.47 19.85 0.79
N GLY A 136 9.78 20.33 -0.25
CA GLY A 136 9.30 19.50 -1.36
C GLY A 136 7.86 19.79 -1.79
N PRO A 137 7.36 19.03 -2.77
CA PRO A 137 6.03 19.25 -3.35
C PRO A 137 4.90 18.68 -2.47
N LEU A 138 5.21 17.83 -1.50
CA LEU A 138 4.22 17.08 -0.72
C LEU A 138 3.75 17.80 0.56
N ILE A 139 4.69 18.45 1.26
CA ILE A 139 4.47 19.02 2.59
C ILE A 139 4.78 20.51 2.55
N GLU A 140 3.86 21.29 3.08
CA GLU A 140 4.00 22.72 3.24
C GLU A 140 4.39 23.06 4.68
N THR A 141 5.31 24.02 4.84
CA THR A 141 5.80 24.43 6.16
C THR A 141 5.35 25.83 6.52
N GLU A 142 4.85 25.98 7.76
CA GLU A 142 4.59 27.25 8.41
C GLU A 142 5.16 27.23 9.82
N MET A 143 6.49 27.36 9.91
CA MET A 143 7.25 27.02 11.12
C MET A 143 7.03 27.99 12.29
N THR A 144 6.50 29.18 12.03
CA THR A 144 6.06 30.08 13.12
C THR A 144 4.94 29.45 13.96
N ARG A 145 4.10 28.57 13.37
CA ARG A 145 3.03 27.85 14.07
C ARG A 145 3.56 26.67 14.90
N CYS A 146 4.79 26.23 14.67
CA CYS A 146 5.34 25.06 15.34
C CYS A 146 5.52 25.31 16.84
N ILE A 147 5.08 24.33 17.64
CA ILE A 147 5.23 24.30 19.11
C ILE A 147 6.41 23.42 19.57
N GLN A 148 7.28 23.01 18.65
CA GLN A 148 8.50 22.23 18.91
C GLN A 148 8.26 20.95 19.73
N CYS A 149 7.12 20.28 19.50
CA CYS A 149 6.79 19.02 20.18
C CYS A 149 7.65 17.81 19.74
N THR A 150 8.50 18.00 18.72
CA THR A 150 9.43 17.03 18.14
C THR A 150 8.80 15.70 17.67
N ARG A 151 7.47 15.64 17.42
CA ARG A 151 6.83 14.45 16.83
C ARG A 151 7.39 14.13 15.44
N CYS A 152 7.53 15.13 14.57
CA CYS A 152 8.06 14.95 13.21
C CYS A 152 9.53 14.48 13.18
N VAL A 153 10.36 15.01 14.09
CA VAL A 153 11.78 14.60 14.23
C VAL A 153 11.87 13.14 14.67
N ARG A 154 11.13 12.76 15.72
CA ARG A 154 11.07 11.38 16.20
C ARG A 154 10.50 10.42 15.17
N PHE A 155 9.47 10.82 14.43
CA PHE A 155 8.92 10.00 13.36
C PHE A 155 9.97 9.70 12.28
N GLY A 156 10.71 10.71 11.84
CA GLY A 156 11.82 10.54 10.88
C GLY A 156 12.84 9.52 11.38
N GLU A 157 13.25 9.64 12.64
CA GLU A 157 14.25 8.78 13.25
C GLU A 157 13.77 7.34 13.54
N GLU A 158 12.57 7.20 14.10
CA GLU A 158 12.11 5.97 14.75
C GLU A 158 11.24 5.10 13.84
N VAL A 159 10.56 5.71 12.86
CA VAL A 159 9.60 5.04 11.97
C VAL A 159 10.05 5.08 10.52
N ALA A 160 10.36 6.26 10.00
CA ALA A 160 10.82 6.40 8.62
C ALA A 160 12.27 5.93 8.41
N GLY A 161 13.06 5.82 9.49
CA GLY A 161 14.47 5.47 9.46
C GLY A 161 15.36 6.49 8.75
N LEU A 162 14.88 7.72 8.56
CA LEU A 162 15.56 8.84 7.91
C LEU A 162 15.44 10.10 8.77
N ARG A 163 16.57 10.55 9.32
CA ARG A 163 16.65 11.78 10.14
C ARG A 163 16.72 13.04 9.26
N GLU A 164 15.62 13.34 8.57
CA GLU A 164 15.57 14.46 7.62
C GLU A 164 15.27 15.80 8.31
N LEU A 165 14.49 15.77 9.40
CA LEU A 165 14.20 16.93 10.25
C LEU A 165 14.96 16.83 11.57
N GLY A 166 15.41 17.97 12.07
CA GLY A 166 16.07 18.10 13.36
C GLY A 166 15.70 19.39 14.07
N VAL A 167 16.13 19.51 15.32
CA VAL A 167 16.04 20.76 16.10
C VAL A 167 17.37 21.48 16.01
N VAL A 168 17.35 22.74 15.60
CA VAL A 168 18.52 23.64 15.61
C VAL A 168 18.31 24.75 16.63
N ASN A 169 19.40 25.41 17.03
CA ASN A 169 19.45 26.45 18.07
C ASN A 169 19.01 25.94 19.46
N ARG A 170 18.67 26.86 20.37
CA ARG A 170 18.24 26.56 21.76
C ARG A 170 17.31 27.63 22.32
N GLY A 171 16.45 27.25 23.26
CA GLY A 171 15.54 28.17 23.95
C GLY A 171 14.47 28.73 23.00
N GLU A 172 14.13 30.01 23.11
CA GLU A 172 13.10 30.63 22.26
C GLU A 172 13.43 30.62 20.75
N LYS A 173 14.72 30.46 20.41
CA LYS A 173 15.23 30.40 19.03
C LYS A 173 15.21 28.98 18.44
N GLU A 174 14.70 27.99 19.17
CA GLU A 174 14.57 26.62 18.65
C GLU A 174 13.71 26.57 17.39
N GLU A 175 14.27 25.94 16.35
CA GLU A 175 13.63 25.77 15.06
C GLU A 175 13.68 24.29 14.66
N ILE A 176 12.55 23.77 14.20
CA ILE A 176 12.54 22.48 13.51
C ILE A 176 12.79 22.75 12.03
N THR A 177 13.84 22.17 11.48
CA THR A 177 14.26 22.40 10.10
C THR A 177 15.02 21.18 9.57
N THR A 178 15.27 21.15 8.26
CA THR A 178 16.27 20.26 7.68
C THR A 178 17.68 20.79 7.99
N TYR A 179 18.65 19.90 8.22
CA TYR A 179 20.03 20.27 8.53
C TYR A 179 20.81 20.73 7.29
N VAL A 180 20.47 20.16 6.13
CA VAL A 180 20.97 20.56 4.82
C VAL A 180 19.76 20.95 3.98
N LYS A 181 19.88 21.97 3.13
CA LYS A 181 18.84 22.37 2.15
C LYS A 181 18.60 21.24 1.14
N HIS A 182 17.87 20.22 1.54
CA HIS A 182 17.46 19.09 0.73
C HIS A 182 16.00 18.74 1.01
N PHE A 183 15.34 18.23 -0.02
CA PHE A 183 13.96 17.76 -0.01
C PHE A 183 13.78 16.57 0.93
N LEU A 184 12.60 16.42 1.53
CA LEU A 184 12.22 15.16 2.18
C LEU A 184 12.17 14.06 1.12
N ARG A 185 12.97 13.00 1.33
CA ARG A 185 13.13 11.85 0.43
C ARG A 185 12.45 10.60 0.93
N SER A 186 12.04 10.56 2.21
CA SER A 186 11.31 9.41 2.74
C SER A 186 10.00 9.18 1.97
N GLU A 187 9.71 7.91 1.66
CA GLU A 187 8.50 7.41 1.02
C GLU A 187 7.26 7.39 1.96
N VAL A 188 7.46 7.74 3.23
CA VAL A 188 6.42 7.84 4.28
C VAL A 188 6.46 9.21 4.95
N SER A 189 7.03 10.23 4.29
CA SER A 189 7.26 11.55 4.88
C SER A 189 5.96 12.28 5.23
N GLY A 190 4.90 12.09 4.45
CA GLY A 190 3.59 12.73 4.60
C GLY A 190 2.87 12.39 5.90
N ASN A 191 3.27 11.34 6.62
CA ASN A 191 2.73 11.06 7.96
C ASN A 191 3.10 12.14 8.98
N ILE A 192 4.13 12.97 8.71
CA ILE A 192 4.44 14.11 9.59
C ILE A 192 3.31 15.14 9.63
N ILE A 193 2.43 15.17 8.61
CA ILE A 193 1.25 16.03 8.57
C ILE A 193 0.25 15.60 9.64
N ASP A 194 -0.03 14.30 9.73
CA ASP A 194 -1.05 13.77 10.65
C ASP A 194 -0.60 13.82 12.11
N ILE A 195 0.69 13.55 12.36
CA ILE A 195 1.21 13.61 13.73
C ILE A 195 1.42 15.05 14.20
N CYS A 196 1.46 16.05 13.32
CA CYS A 196 1.67 17.44 13.71
C CYS A 196 0.41 17.98 14.40
N PRO A 197 0.45 18.31 15.71
CA PRO A 197 -0.74 18.74 16.45
C PRO A 197 -1.17 20.19 16.12
N VAL A 198 -0.45 20.84 15.19
CA VAL A 198 -0.62 22.24 14.79
C VAL A 198 -0.39 22.35 13.28
N GLY A 199 -0.95 23.40 12.66
CA GLY A 199 -0.85 23.60 11.21
C GLY A 199 0.49 24.12 10.72
N ALA A 200 1.59 23.63 11.31
CA ALA A 200 2.96 23.94 10.91
C ALA A 200 3.46 23.04 9.78
N LEU A 201 2.95 21.81 9.68
CA LEU A 201 3.24 20.87 8.60
C LEU A 201 1.91 20.44 8.01
N THR A 202 1.64 20.80 6.75
CA THR A 202 0.32 20.60 6.12
C THR A 202 0.44 19.96 4.75
N ASN A 203 -0.66 19.37 4.27
CA ASN A 203 -0.72 18.71 2.96
C ASN A 203 -0.68 19.78 1.86
N LYS A 204 0.45 19.88 1.13
CA LYS A 204 0.67 20.94 0.13
C LYS A 204 -0.29 20.81 -1.06
N PRO A 205 -0.53 19.62 -1.65
CA PRO A 205 -1.54 19.45 -2.71
C PRO A 205 -2.98 19.83 -2.31
N ALA A 206 -3.36 19.54 -1.07
CA ALA A 206 -4.71 19.80 -0.56
C ALA A 206 -4.87 21.15 0.17
N ARG A 207 -3.79 21.96 0.24
CA ARG A 207 -3.74 23.19 1.02
C ARG A 207 -4.86 24.15 0.61
N TYR A 208 -5.64 24.59 1.59
CA TYR A 208 -6.75 25.53 1.41
C TYR A 208 -7.91 25.03 0.53
N ALA A 209 -7.95 23.74 0.20
CA ALA A 209 -9.07 23.18 -0.55
C ALA A 209 -10.39 23.22 0.25
N MET A 210 -10.32 23.31 1.59
CA MET A 210 -11.47 23.17 2.50
C MET A 210 -11.14 23.53 3.96
N ARG A 211 -12.13 23.43 4.85
CA ARG A 211 -12.00 23.54 6.31
C ARG A 211 -12.43 22.28 7.06
N GLY A 212 -11.93 22.10 8.29
CA GLY A 212 -12.16 20.91 9.11
C GLY A 212 -13.63 20.48 9.24
N TRP A 213 -14.55 21.44 9.40
CA TRP A 213 -15.99 21.16 9.54
C TRP A 213 -16.72 20.81 8.23
N GLU A 214 -16.10 20.99 7.07
CA GLU A 214 -16.68 20.63 5.76
C GLU A 214 -16.35 19.19 5.35
N ILE A 215 -15.43 18.56 6.07
CA ILE A 215 -14.91 17.23 5.80
C ILE A 215 -15.99 16.18 6.06
N LYS A 216 -16.14 15.24 5.12
CA LYS A 216 -16.69 13.93 5.44
C LYS A 216 -15.67 12.86 5.16
N GLU A 217 -15.47 12.00 6.15
CA GLU A 217 -14.50 10.92 6.15
C GLU A 217 -15.18 9.63 5.70
N HIS A 218 -14.52 8.90 4.80
CA HIS A 218 -14.99 7.60 4.31
C HIS A 218 -13.90 6.56 4.47
N ALA A 219 -14.19 5.47 5.17
CA ALA A 219 -13.23 4.38 5.35
C ALA A 219 -13.00 3.67 4.01
N SER A 220 -11.72 3.53 3.62
CA SER A 220 -11.30 2.93 2.35
C SER A 220 -10.00 2.14 2.51
N ILE A 221 -9.56 1.51 1.43
CA ILE A 221 -8.31 0.78 1.30
C ILE A 221 -7.49 1.34 0.13
N SER A 222 -6.18 1.42 0.29
CA SER A 222 -5.24 1.86 -0.75
C SER A 222 -5.25 0.92 -1.96
N PRO A 223 -5.38 1.43 -3.20
CA PRO A 223 -5.43 0.65 -4.42
C PRO A 223 -4.06 0.50 -5.12
N HIS A 224 -2.93 0.55 -4.39
CA HIS A 224 -1.62 0.69 -5.05
C HIS A 224 -0.67 -0.50 -4.90
N ASP A 225 -0.56 -1.11 -3.73
CA ASP A 225 0.30 -2.27 -3.48
C ASP A 225 -0.42 -3.38 -2.72
N CYS A 226 0.27 -4.52 -2.60
CA CYS A 226 -0.28 -5.73 -2.02
C CYS A 226 -0.40 -5.69 -0.49
N VAL A 227 -0.15 -4.56 0.17
CA VAL A 227 -0.31 -4.40 1.63
C VAL A 227 -1.78 -4.20 1.98
N GLY A 228 -2.50 -3.42 1.17
CA GLY A 228 -3.87 -3.01 1.46
C GLY A 228 -3.92 -2.02 2.62
N THR A 229 -3.14 -0.93 2.57
CA THR A 229 -3.12 0.11 3.61
C THR A 229 -4.53 0.62 3.92
N ASN A 230 -4.93 0.62 5.19
CA ASN A 230 -6.20 1.20 5.61
C ASN A 230 -6.10 2.73 5.61
N MET A 231 -7.07 3.40 5.00
CA MET A 231 -7.10 4.86 4.92
C MET A 231 -8.51 5.42 5.07
N TYR A 232 -8.59 6.72 5.35
CA TYR A 232 -9.80 7.51 5.13
C TYR A 232 -9.61 8.35 3.88
N VAL A 233 -10.62 8.34 3.01
CA VAL A 233 -10.74 9.26 1.87
C VAL A 233 -11.63 10.40 2.32
N HIS A 234 -11.08 11.61 2.33
CA HIS A 234 -11.82 12.78 2.78
C HIS A 234 -12.45 13.48 1.58
N THR A 235 -13.72 13.85 1.75
CA THR A 235 -14.53 14.46 0.69
C THR A 235 -15.20 15.74 1.13
N ARG A 236 -15.37 16.66 0.18
CA ARG A 236 -16.17 17.87 0.33
C ARG A 236 -17.45 17.73 -0.49
N GLY A 237 -18.58 18.07 0.14
CA GLY A 237 -19.85 18.22 -0.56
C GLY A 237 -19.92 19.53 -1.35
N HIS A 238 -20.87 19.60 -2.28
CA HIS A 238 -21.20 20.83 -3.00
C HIS A 238 -22.70 21.06 -2.89
N GLU A 239 -23.13 22.31 -2.83
CA GLU A 239 -24.54 22.67 -2.69
C GLU A 239 -25.38 22.20 -3.89
N TYR A 240 -24.82 22.25 -5.09
CA TYR A 240 -25.53 21.99 -6.36
C TYR A 240 -25.07 20.72 -7.09
N LYS A 241 -24.13 19.95 -6.54
CA LYS A 241 -23.66 18.70 -7.16
C LYS A 241 -23.90 17.52 -6.22
N LYS A 242 -24.34 16.40 -6.80
CA LYS A 242 -24.51 15.16 -6.05
C LYS A 242 -23.17 14.50 -5.78
N GLU A 243 -22.20 14.66 -6.69
CA GLU A 243 -20.84 14.17 -6.50
C GLU A 243 -20.12 14.94 -5.41
N ARG A 244 -19.24 14.24 -4.72
CA ARG A 244 -18.33 14.83 -3.74
C ARG A 244 -16.95 14.90 -4.34
N THR A 245 -16.21 15.93 -3.99
CA THR A 245 -14.80 16.05 -4.37
C THR A 245 -13.96 15.42 -3.28
N VAL A 246 -13.31 14.30 -3.59
CA VAL A 246 -12.15 13.79 -2.87
C VAL A 246 -11.02 14.81 -3.00
N PHE A 247 -10.33 15.15 -1.92
CA PHE A 247 -9.21 16.10 -1.99
C PHE A 247 -7.98 15.67 -1.17
N ARG A 248 -8.12 14.75 -0.18
CA ARG A 248 -6.98 14.14 0.51
C ARG A 248 -7.30 12.72 0.98
N ALA A 249 -6.27 11.92 1.18
CA ALA A 249 -6.31 10.67 1.93
C ALA A 249 -5.48 10.81 3.22
N VAL A 250 -5.91 10.17 4.30
CA VAL A 250 -5.21 10.10 5.59
C VAL A 250 -5.19 8.66 6.10
N PRO A 251 -4.20 8.23 6.89
CA PRO A 251 -4.12 6.86 7.38
C PRO A 251 -5.31 6.57 8.30
N ARG A 252 -5.83 5.35 8.20
CA ARG A 252 -6.79 4.79 9.16
C ARG A 252 -6.09 3.70 9.93
N GLU A 253 -6.19 3.77 11.26
CA GLU A 253 -5.41 2.87 12.10
C GLU A 253 -5.81 1.40 11.93
N ASN A 254 -4.80 0.54 11.83
CA ASN A 254 -4.93 -0.91 11.82
C ASN A 254 -3.62 -1.58 12.26
N GLU A 255 -3.58 -2.02 13.52
CA GLU A 255 -2.41 -2.66 14.13
C GLU A 255 -1.90 -3.89 13.35
N MET A 256 -2.78 -4.60 12.63
CA MET A 256 -2.41 -5.80 11.88
C MET A 256 -1.80 -5.50 10.50
N ILE A 257 -1.95 -4.28 9.98
CA ILE A 257 -1.51 -3.89 8.63
C ILE A 257 -0.57 -2.69 8.73
N ASN A 258 -1.09 -1.48 8.85
CA ASN A 258 -0.33 -0.24 8.69
C ASN A 258 -0.11 0.57 9.99
N GLU A 259 -0.46 0.05 11.16
CA GLU A 259 -0.42 0.78 12.44
C GLU A 259 -1.19 2.09 12.34
N SER A 260 -0.49 3.22 12.28
CA SER A 260 -1.03 4.57 12.12
C SER A 260 -0.48 5.26 10.86
N TRP A 261 0.20 4.52 9.98
CA TRP A 261 1.02 5.05 8.90
C TRP A 261 0.43 4.77 7.51
N MET A 262 0.84 5.56 6.52
CA MET A 262 0.52 5.38 5.10
C MET A 262 1.69 5.88 4.24
N SER A 263 1.91 5.30 3.07
CA SER A 263 2.95 5.78 2.15
C SER A 263 2.56 7.12 1.51
N ASP A 264 3.55 7.87 1.03
CA ASP A 264 3.32 9.10 0.28
C ASP A 264 2.60 8.83 -1.03
N ARG A 265 2.94 7.70 -1.69
CA ARG A 265 2.21 7.22 -2.86
C ARG A 265 0.72 7.13 -2.57
N ASP A 266 0.35 6.43 -1.50
CA ASP A 266 -1.05 6.19 -1.13
C ASP A 266 -1.76 7.48 -0.71
N ARG A 267 -1.04 8.40 -0.04
CA ARG A 267 -1.58 9.68 0.44
C ARG A 267 -1.93 10.64 -0.68
N PHE A 268 -1.02 10.78 -1.65
CA PHE A 268 -1.07 11.85 -2.63
C PHE A 268 -1.58 11.38 -4.00
N SER A 269 -1.75 10.08 -4.22
CA SER A 269 -2.33 9.53 -5.46
C SER A 269 -3.71 10.10 -5.80
N VAL A 270 -4.50 10.48 -4.79
CA VAL A 270 -5.84 11.05 -4.97
C VAL A 270 -5.86 12.33 -5.79
N GLU A 271 -4.72 13.04 -5.91
CA GLU A 271 -4.57 14.17 -6.83
C GLU A 271 -4.85 13.76 -8.29
N GLY A 272 -4.43 12.55 -8.68
CA GLY A 272 -4.62 12.02 -10.03
C GLY A 272 -6.09 11.79 -10.43
N LEU A 273 -7.03 11.78 -9.48
CA LEU A 273 -8.47 11.54 -9.74
C LEU A 273 -9.11 12.60 -10.65
N TYR A 274 -8.51 13.78 -10.77
CA TYR A 274 -9.03 14.89 -11.57
C TYR A 274 -8.08 15.31 -12.70
N HIS A 275 -7.13 14.44 -13.05
CA HIS A 275 -6.26 14.68 -14.18
C HIS A 275 -7.06 14.83 -15.48
N THR A 276 -6.54 15.62 -16.43
CA THR A 276 -7.20 15.92 -17.71
C THR A 276 -7.45 14.70 -18.59
N ASP A 277 -6.69 13.63 -18.38
CA ASP A 277 -6.83 12.34 -19.07
C ASP A 277 -8.08 11.56 -18.66
N ARG A 278 -8.71 11.95 -17.55
CA ARG A 278 -9.87 11.24 -17.01
C ARG A 278 -11.03 11.33 -17.98
N ILE A 279 -11.62 10.18 -18.28
CA ILE A 279 -12.77 10.09 -19.18
C ILE A 279 -14.06 9.87 -18.40
N TYR A 280 -15.13 10.54 -18.85
CA TYR A 280 -16.43 10.49 -18.20
C TYR A 280 -17.52 9.90 -19.08
N LYS A 281 -17.27 9.74 -20.38
CA LYS A 281 -18.19 9.17 -21.37
C LYS A 281 -17.48 8.08 -22.17
N PRO A 282 -18.20 7.04 -22.64
CA PRO A 282 -17.65 6.06 -23.56
C PRO A 282 -17.09 6.72 -24.81
N LEU A 283 -15.91 6.27 -25.22
CA LEU A 283 -15.23 6.72 -26.42
C LEU A 283 -15.19 5.58 -27.44
N MET A 284 -15.47 5.92 -28.69
CA MET A 284 -15.37 5.01 -29.83
C MET A 284 -14.55 5.66 -30.94
N LYS A 285 -13.67 4.88 -31.56
CA LYS A 285 -12.88 5.30 -32.72
C LYS A 285 -13.71 5.18 -33.99
N LYS A 286 -13.92 6.29 -34.70
CA LYS A 286 -14.63 6.34 -35.99
C LYS A 286 -13.81 7.16 -36.98
N ASN A 287 -13.46 6.57 -38.13
CA ASN A 287 -12.64 7.23 -39.17
C ASN A 287 -11.34 7.85 -38.59
N ASN A 288 -10.64 7.10 -37.73
CA ASN A 288 -9.44 7.55 -37.00
C ASN A 288 -9.63 8.77 -36.08
N GLN A 289 -10.87 9.11 -35.74
CA GLN A 289 -11.19 10.16 -34.76
C GLN A 289 -11.94 9.59 -33.56
N TRP A 290 -11.67 10.13 -32.38
CA TRP A 290 -12.35 9.76 -31.16
C TRP A 290 -13.66 10.52 -31.02
N VAL A 291 -14.76 9.78 -30.82
CA VAL A 291 -16.09 10.34 -30.62
C VAL A 291 -16.64 9.84 -29.30
N ALA A 292 -17.14 10.75 -28.47
CA ALA A 292 -17.91 10.41 -27.29
C ALA A 292 -19.30 9.92 -27.70
N VAL A 293 -19.72 8.77 -27.19
CA VAL A 293 -20.96 8.08 -27.57
C VAL A 293 -21.78 7.67 -26.35
N GLU A 294 -23.07 7.43 -26.57
CA GLU A 294 -23.98 6.96 -25.53
C GLU A 294 -23.74 5.49 -25.17
N TRP A 295 -24.00 5.15 -23.90
CA TRP A 295 -23.77 3.80 -23.36
C TRP A 295 -24.46 2.68 -24.14
N GLN A 296 -25.72 2.87 -24.52
CA GLN A 296 -26.46 1.83 -25.24
C GLN A 296 -25.79 1.53 -26.60
N TYR A 297 -25.47 2.58 -27.35
CA TYR A 297 -24.88 2.47 -28.67
C TYR A 297 -23.49 1.79 -28.64
N VAL A 298 -22.63 2.17 -27.68
CA VAL A 298 -21.28 1.58 -27.58
C VAL A 298 -21.34 0.10 -27.19
N LEU A 299 -22.25 -0.27 -26.27
CA LEU A 299 -22.38 -1.67 -25.85
C LEU A 299 -22.99 -2.54 -26.95
N ASP A 300 -23.95 -2.02 -27.73
CA ASP A 300 -24.49 -2.70 -28.91
C ASP A 300 -23.40 -2.94 -29.97
N ALA A 301 -22.56 -1.93 -30.23
CA ALA A 301 -21.45 -2.04 -31.17
C ALA A 301 -20.42 -3.10 -30.73
N ILE A 302 -20.01 -3.07 -29.46
CA ILE A 302 -19.10 -4.07 -28.89
C ILE A 302 -19.72 -5.47 -28.99
N ALA A 303 -20.95 -5.66 -28.53
CA ALA A 303 -21.63 -6.95 -28.57
C ALA A 303 -21.76 -7.51 -30.00
N HIS A 304 -22.07 -6.66 -30.97
CA HIS A 304 -22.15 -7.03 -32.38
C HIS A 304 -20.79 -7.45 -32.94
N LEU A 305 -19.74 -6.65 -32.73
CA LEU A 305 -18.38 -6.94 -33.22
C LEU A 305 -17.81 -8.20 -32.57
N THR A 306 -17.98 -8.38 -31.27
CA THR A 306 -17.57 -9.60 -30.56
C THR A 306 -18.31 -10.83 -31.08
N SER A 307 -19.62 -10.72 -31.32
CA SER A 307 -20.41 -11.81 -31.90
C SER A 307 -19.98 -12.14 -33.32
N HIS A 308 -19.60 -11.15 -34.11
CA HIS A 308 -19.09 -11.34 -35.47
C HIS A 308 -17.74 -12.08 -35.46
N ILE A 309 -16.79 -11.63 -34.65
CA ILE A 309 -15.48 -12.29 -34.49
C ILE A 309 -15.64 -13.73 -34.02
N LYS A 310 -16.50 -13.97 -33.02
CA LYS A 310 -16.80 -15.32 -32.53
C LYS A 310 -17.33 -16.25 -33.64
N LYS A 311 -18.20 -15.74 -34.53
CA LYS A 311 -18.76 -16.52 -35.64
C LYS A 311 -17.77 -16.76 -36.78
N GLU A 312 -16.95 -15.76 -37.11
CA GLU A 312 -16.02 -15.80 -38.25
C GLU A 312 -14.73 -16.56 -37.91
N LEU A 313 -14.15 -16.30 -36.74
CA LEU A 313 -12.82 -16.75 -36.36
C LEU A 313 -12.79 -17.75 -35.18
N GLY A 314 -13.92 -17.93 -34.49
CA GLY A 314 -14.02 -18.80 -33.31
C GLY A 314 -13.87 -18.05 -31.98
N ASP A 315 -14.24 -18.72 -30.90
CA ASP A 315 -14.18 -18.19 -29.52
C ASP A 315 -12.76 -18.14 -28.94
N ASP A 316 -11.85 -19.02 -29.39
CA ASP A 316 -10.43 -19.02 -29.04
C ASP A 316 -9.66 -17.76 -29.52
N GLN A 317 -10.32 -16.88 -30.29
CA GLN A 317 -9.78 -15.63 -30.83
C GLN A 317 -10.16 -14.39 -30.02
N ILE A 318 -10.63 -14.59 -28.78
CA ILE A 318 -10.96 -13.53 -27.83
C ILE A 318 -10.07 -13.71 -26.59
N ALA A 319 -9.55 -12.62 -26.03
CA ALA A 319 -8.80 -12.66 -24.76
C ALA A 319 -9.21 -11.53 -23.82
N GLY A 320 -9.15 -11.81 -22.52
CA GLY A 320 -9.26 -10.82 -21.45
C GLY A 320 -7.94 -10.64 -20.73
N ILE A 321 -7.44 -9.42 -20.71
CA ILE A 321 -6.26 -9.03 -19.92
C ILE A 321 -6.70 -8.03 -18.86
N ALA A 322 -6.27 -8.22 -17.61
CA ALA A 322 -6.58 -7.28 -16.53
C ALA A 322 -5.31 -6.71 -15.88
N GLY A 323 -5.41 -5.51 -15.32
CA GLY A 323 -4.36 -4.89 -14.50
C GLY A 323 -4.41 -5.36 -13.06
N TYR A 324 -3.78 -4.60 -12.15
CA TYR A 324 -3.57 -5.00 -10.75
C TYR A 324 -4.40 -4.23 -9.72
N THR A 325 -5.22 -3.26 -10.17
CA THR A 325 -5.96 -2.31 -9.32
C THR A 325 -7.47 -2.53 -9.31
N ALA A 326 -7.97 -3.46 -10.13
CA ALA A 326 -9.39 -3.81 -10.16
C ALA A 326 -9.83 -4.50 -8.86
N THR A 327 -11.11 -4.36 -8.53
CA THR A 327 -11.70 -5.01 -7.36
C THR A 327 -11.90 -6.51 -7.60
N LEU A 328 -11.99 -7.30 -6.52
CA LEU A 328 -12.24 -8.74 -6.60
C LEU A 328 -13.50 -9.06 -7.43
N GLU A 329 -14.55 -8.26 -7.24
CA GLU A 329 -15.83 -8.39 -7.92
C GLU A 329 -15.72 -8.11 -9.43
N GLU A 330 -14.91 -7.13 -9.80
CA GLU A 330 -14.62 -6.81 -11.20
C GLU A 330 -13.83 -7.92 -11.87
N TYR A 331 -12.78 -8.44 -11.23
CA TYR A 331 -12.06 -9.61 -11.73
C TYR A 331 -12.98 -10.82 -11.93
N TYR A 332 -13.84 -11.09 -10.95
CA TYR A 332 -14.72 -12.27 -10.98
C TYR A 332 -15.70 -12.22 -12.16
N LEU A 333 -16.36 -11.08 -12.36
CA LEU A 333 -17.25 -10.91 -13.52
C LEU A 333 -16.48 -10.80 -14.84
N PHE A 334 -15.27 -10.24 -14.84
CA PHE A 334 -14.47 -10.11 -16.04
C PHE A 334 -14.00 -11.46 -16.58
N GLN A 335 -13.42 -12.32 -15.73
CA GLN A 335 -13.04 -13.66 -16.16
C GLN A 335 -14.26 -14.49 -16.56
N GLN A 336 -15.38 -14.36 -15.83
CA GLN A 336 -16.61 -15.05 -16.17
C GLN A 336 -17.12 -14.60 -17.55
N PHE A 337 -17.06 -13.30 -17.84
CA PHE A 337 -17.52 -12.75 -19.12
C PHE A 337 -16.76 -13.37 -20.30
N ILE A 338 -15.43 -13.37 -20.23
CA ILE A 338 -14.59 -13.94 -21.30
C ILE A 338 -14.81 -15.45 -21.45
N ARG A 339 -14.98 -16.17 -20.34
CA ARG A 339 -15.24 -17.62 -20.37
C ARG A 339 -16.62 -17.97 -20.91
N GLU A 340 -17.65 -17.19 -20.57
CA GLU A 340 -19.00 -17.38 -21.13
C GLU A 340 -19.09 -16.99 -22.61
N LEU A 341 -18.16 -16.16 -23.11
CA LEU A 341 -17.96 -16.00 -24.56
C LEU A 341 -17.40 -17.26 -25.22
N GLY A 342 -16.89 -18.22 -24.46
CA GLY A 342 -16.28 -19.48 -24.92
C GLY A 342 -14.75 -19.48 -24.87
N SER A 343 -14.13 -18.32 -24.61
CA SER A 343 -12.67 -18.21 -24.61
C SER A 343 -12.05 -18.70 -23.30
N PRO A 344 -10.98 -19.52 -23.34
CA PRO A 344 -10.22 -19.87 -22.16
C PRO A 344 -9.20 -18.80 -21.76
N HIS A 345 -9.00 -17.76 -22.57
CA HIS A 345 -7.89 -16.79 -22.47
C HIS A 345 -8.22 -15.63 -21.53
N VAL A 346 -7.86 -15.79 -20.25
CA VAL A 346 -7.94 -14.73 -19.25
C VAL A 346 -6.66 -14.72 -18.42
N ASP A 347 -6.01 -13.57 -18.27
CA ASP A 347 -4.84 -13.42 -17.39
C ASP A 347 -4.70 -11.97 -16.91
N HIS A 348 -4.14 -11.77 -15.71
CA HIS A 348 -3.80 -10.45 -15.16
C HIS A 348 -2.29 -10.25 -15.00
N ARG A 349 -1.47 -11.29 -15.21
CA ARG A 349 -0.04 -11.31 -14.90
C ARG A 349 0.79 -10.65 -16.01
N ILE A 350 0.55 -9.37 -16.24
CA ILE A 350 1.14 -8.59 -17.35
C ILE A 350 2.61 -8.23 -17.16
N ARG A 351 3.16 -8.37 -15.93
CA ARG A 351 4.58 -8.18 -15.59
C ARG A 351 5.36 -9.49 -15.45
N GLU A 352 4.69 -10.63 -15.38
CA GLU A 352 5.37 -11.93 -15.35
C GLU A 352 5.92 -12.29 -16.74
N THR A 353 7.13 -12.84 -16.76
CA THR A 353 7.77 -13.33 -17.98
C THR A 353 7.94 -14.85 -17.99
N ASP A 354 7.85 -15.50 -16.83
CA ASP A 354 8.03 -16.93 -16.64
C ASP A 354 6.83 -17.58 -15.94
N PHE A 355 6.17 -18.48 -16.67
CA PHE A 355 4.95 -19.18 -16.26
C PHE A 355 5.17 -20.69 -16.03
N ALA A 356 6.42 -21.18 -16.05
CA ALA A 356 6.72 -22.61 -16.04
C ALA A 356 6.20 -23.35 -14.79
N ASP A 357 6.10 -22.66 -13.66
CA ASP A 357 5.63 -23.21 -12.38
C ASP A 357 4.14 -22.94 -12.09
N GLN A 358 3.38 -22.31 -12.99
CA GLN A 358 2.05 -21.78 -12.68
C GLN A 358 1.04 -22.82 -12.17
N LEU A 359 1.15 -24.07 -12.63
CA LEU A 359 0.31 -25.19 -12.19
C LEU A 359 0.61 -25.65 -10.75
N ARG A 360 1.83 -25.40 -10.27
CA ARG A 360 2.28 -25.77 -8.91
C ARG A 360 2.05 -24.66 -7.89
N ARG A 361 1.69 -23.44 -8.31
CA ARG A 361 1.46 -22.32 -7.39
C ARG A 361 0.22 -22.54 -6.52
N PRO A 362 0.20 -22.05 -5.27
CA PRO A 362 -0.96 -22.12 -4.38
C PRO A 362 -2.19 -21.38 -4.95
N LEU A 363 -3.30 -21.36 -4.21
CA LEU A 363 -4.55 -20.71 -4.64
C LEU A 363 -4.32 -19.28 -5.15
N PHE A 364 -3.47 -18.53 -4.46
CA PHE A 364 -2.94 -17.23 -4.85
C PHE A 364 -1.53 -17.08 -4.28
N PRO A 365 -0.67 -16.20 -4.81
CA PRO A 365 0.65 -15.94 -4.23
C PRO A 365 0.51 -15.23 -2.88
N GLN A 366 1.11 -15.76 -1.81
CA GLN A 366 0.88 -15.31 -0.44
C GLN A 366 2.18 -14.91 0.27
N LEU A 367 2.05 -14.03 1.26
CA LEU A 367 3.11 -13.73 2.24
C LEU A 367 3.36 -14.90 3.20
N ASN A 368 2.38 -15.82 3.33
CA ASN A 368 2.37 -16.98 4.24
C ASN A 368 2.46 -16.63 5.75
N GLN A 369 2.32 -15.35 6.09
CA GLN A 369 2.22 -14.82 7.45
C GLN A 369 1.46 -13.50 7.43
N THR A 370 1.03 -13.02 8.60
CA THR A 370 0.44 -11.68 8.70
C THR A 370 1.52 -10.61 8.63
N ILE A 371 1.16 -9.38 8.26
CA ILE A 371 2.12 -8.27 8.19
C ILE A 371 2.67 -7.93 9.59
N SER A 372 1.86 -8.07 10.64
CA SER A 372 2.31 -7.89 12.03
C SER A 372 3.33 -8.95 12.49
N ASP A 373 3.28 -10.17 11.94
CA ASP A 373 4.21 -11.24 12.35
C ASP A 373 5.66 -10.93 11.96
N ILE A 374 5.88 -10.00 11.03
CA ILE A 374 7.22 -9.52 10.64
C ILE A 374 8.00 -9.01 11.85
N GLU A 375 7.33 -8.43 12.84
CA GLU A 375 7.96 -7.91 14.07
C GLU A 375 8.50 -9.02 14.99
N THR A 376 8.14 -10.28 14.74
CA THR A 376 8.54 -11.45 15.53
C THR A 376 9.62 -12.30 14.86
N LEU A 377 10.11 -11.87 13.69
CA LEU A 377 11.15 -12.58 12.94
C LEU A 377 12.54 -12.37 13.58
N ASP A 378 13.33 -13.43 13.61
CA ASP A 378 14.74 -13.42 14.03
C ASP A 378 15.67 -13.14 12.82
N ALA A 379 15.28 -13.66 11.65
CA ALA A 379 16.01 -13.49 10.40
C ALA A 379 15.08 -13.31 9.20
N LEU A 380 15.44 -12.38 8.31
CA LEU A 380 14.72 -12.13 7.07
C LEU A 380 15.72 -12.08 5.91
N LEU A 381 15.49 -12.87 4.88
CA LEU A 381 16.22 -12.78 3.62
C LEU A 381 15.35 -12.16 2.54
N LEU A 382 15.72 -10.96 2.09
CA LEU A 382 15.12 -10.28 0.94
C LEU A 382 15.77 -10.77 -0.35
N VAL A 383 14.98 -11.20 -1.33
CA VAL A 383 15.47 -11.72 -2.60
C VAL A 383 14.87 -10.94 -3.74
N GLY A 384 15.72 -10.23 -4.50
CA GLY A 384 15.28 -9.41 -5.62
C GLY A 384 14.20 -8.40 -5.21
N SER A 385 14.41 -7.72 -4.07
CA SER A 385 13.43 -6.78 -3.52
C SER A 385 14.09 -5.48 -3.06
N ASN A 386 13.51 -4.37 -3.51
CA ASN A 386 13.63 -3.07 -2.86
C ASN A 386 12.31 -2.78 -2.13
N VAL A 387 12.12 -3.45 -0.99
CA VAL A 387 10.88 -3.37 -0.19
C VAL A 387 10.49 -1.94 0.19
N LYS A 388 11.47 -1.04 0.34
CA LYS A 388 11.24 0.39 0.58
C LYS A 388 10.42 1.04 -0.54
N ARG A 389 10.71 0.73 -1.80
CA ARG A 389 9.99 1.25 -2.97
C ARG A 389 8.78 0.41 -3.37
N GLU A 390 8.82 -0.88 -3.10
CA GLU A 390 7.78 -1.83 -3.51
C GLU A 390 6.59 -1.82 -2.53
N GLN A 391 6.86 -1.93 -1.21
CA GLN A 391 5.86 -1.95 -0.13
C GLN A 391 6.35 -1.13 1.07
N PRO A 392 6.25 0.22 1.03
CA PRO A 392 6.73 1.12 2.08
C PRO A 392 6.30 0.75 3.51
N ILE A 393 5.06 0.29 3.69
CA ILE A 393 4.53 -0.08 5.01
C ILE A 393 5.16 -1.37 5.55
N ILE A 394 5.50 -2.33 4.67
CA ILE A 394 6.27 -3.51 5.08
C ILE A 394 7.70 -3.08 5.46
N SER A 395 8.28 -2.13 4.72
CA SER A 395 9.60 -1.55 5.06
C SER A 395 9.63 -0.94 6.45
N THR A 396 8.59 -0.18 6.86
CA THR A 396 8.52 0.38 8.23
C THR A 396 8.41 -0.70 9.30
N ARG A 397 7.70 -1.81 9.02
CA ARG A 397 7.63 -2.96 9.96
C ARG A 397 8.96 -3.68 10.09
N ILE A 398 9.68 -3.88 8.98
CA ILE A 398 11.03 -4.45 8.99
C ILE A 398 11.97 -3.55 9.78
N PHE A 399 11.94 -2.23 9.55
CA PHE A 399 12.76 -1.27 10.30
C PHE A 399 12.51 -1.38 11.81
N LYS A 400 11.24 -1.35 12.24
CA LYS A 400 10.84 -1.56 13.63
C LYS A 400 11.34 -2.89 14.19
N ALA A 401 11.22 -3.98 13.42
CA ALA A 401 11.71 -5.30 13.82
C ALA A 401 13.23 -5.34 13.99
N THR A 402 14.01 -4.59 13.19
CA THR A 402 15.47 -4.51 13.34
C THR A 402 15.90 -3.86 14.65
N GLN A 403 15.06 -2.98 15.22
CA GLN A 403 15.27 -2.42 16.56
C GLN A 403 15.07 -3.47 17.67
N ASN A 404 14.40 -4.59 17.35
CA ASN A 404 14.08 -5.72 18.25
C ASN A 404 14.84 -7.02 17.90
N ASN A 405 16.05 -6.91 17.34
CA ASN A 405 16.99 -8.00 17.00
C ASN A 405 16.75 -8.75 15.67
N LEU A 406 15.83 -8.31 14.80
CA LEU A 406 15.72 -8.89 13.46
C LEU A 406 17.03 -8.68 12.68
N SER A 407 17.60 -9.77 12.17
CA SER A 407 18.73 -9.72 11.23
C SER A 407 18.23 -9.78 9.79
N VAL A 408 18.43 -8.71 9.03
CA VAL A 408 18.00 -8.63 7.63
C VAL A 408 19.19 -8.89 6.71
N MET A 409 18.99 -9.77 5.74
CA MET A 409 19.95 -10.13 4.70
C MET A 409 19.33 -9.87 3.33
N ALA A 410 20.15 -9.63 2.31
CA ALA A 410 19.65 -9.39 0.96
C ALA A 410 20.45 -10.09 -0.13
N VAL A 411 19.75 -10.63 -1.13
CA VAL A 411 20.32 -11.06 -2.41
C VAL A 411 19.66 -10.26 -3.51
N ASN A 412 20.42 -9.35 -4.13
CA ASN A 412 19.89 -8.43 -5.15
C ASN A 412 20.84 -8.33 -6.35
N PRO A 413 20.32 -8.02 -7.55
CA PRO A 413 21.16 -7.78 -8.73
C PRO A 413 21.98 -6.49 -8.61
N ALA A 414 21.47 -5.49 -7.89
CA ALA A 414 22.09 -4.20 -7.68
C ALA A 414 21.89 -3.75 -6.22
N GLU A 415 22.73 -2.81 -5.78
CA GLU A 415 22.59 -2.20 -4.47
C GLU A 415 21.22 -1.51 -4.34
N CYS A 416 20.53 -1.75 -3.23
CA CYS A 416 19.24 -1.16 -2.92
C CYS A 416 19.37 -0.27 -1.68
N GLU A 417 18.70 0.87 -1.70
CA GLU A 417 18.63 1.76 -0.54
C GLU A 417 17.54 1.27 0.43
N PHE A 418 17.96 0.75 1.58
CA PHE A 418 17.09 0.38 2.69
C PHE A 418 17.18 1.41 3.82
N VAL A 419 16.15 1.47 4.66
CA VAL A 419 16.12 2.30 5.88
C VAL A 419 16.70 1.57 7.11
N PHE A 420 16.99 0.28 6.98
CA PHE A 420 17.59 -0.58 8.02
C PHE A 420 18.95 -1.12 7.55
N PRO A 421 19.87 -1.45 8.48
CA PRO A 421 21.13 -2.09 8.15
C PRO A 421 20.93 -3.55 7.72
N LEU A 422 21.78 -4.02 6.81
CA LEU A 422 21.86 -5.42 6.41
C LEU A 422 23.00 -6.13 7.15
N THR A 423 22.73 -7.30 7.71
CA THR A 423 23.73 -8.16 8.37
C THR A 423 24.69 -8.78 7.36
N GLU A 424 24.17 -9.19 6.20
CA GLU A 424 24.96 -9.74 5.08
C GLU A 424 24.23 -9.45 3.77
N LYS A 425 24.98 -9.27 2.68
CA LYS A 425 24.38 -9.03 1.35
C LYS A 425 25.18 -9.69 0.24
N ILE A 426 24.48 -10.18 -0.77
CA ILE A 426 25.06 -10.64 -2.03
C ILE A 426 24.51 -9.75 -3.14
N ILE A 427 25.40 -8.99 -3.78
CA ILE A 427 25.07 -8.12 -4.92
C ILE A 427 25.68 -8.71 -6.18
N GLN A 428 24.87 -9.43 -6.95
CA GLN A 428 25.29 -10.14 -8.16
C GLN A 428 24.14 -10.22 -9.16
N ASP A 429 24.42 -9.97 -10.44
CA ASP A 429 23.43 -10.04 -11.53
C ASP A 429 22.69 -11.39 -11.54
N ASN A 430 23.42 -12.49 -11.32
CA ASN A 430 22.86 -13.84 -11.30
C ASN A 430 22.34 -14.23 -9.91
N VAL A 431 21.18 -13.67 -9.54
CA VAL A 431 20.48 -13.98 -8.28
C VAL A 431 20.20 -15.48 -8.13
N MET A 432 19.94 -16.22 -9.21
CA MET A 432 19.71 -17.67 -9.16
C MET A 432 20.95 -18.41 -8.66
N GLN A 433 22.14 -18.03 -9.14
CA GLN A 433 23.40 -18.59 -8.69
C GLN A 433 23.62 -18.31 -7.19
N SER A 434 23.37 -17.08 -6.74
CA SER A 434 23.50 -16.73 -5.33
C SER A 434 22.56 -17.54 -4.42
N LEU A 435 21.31 -17.78 -4.85
CA LEU A 435 20.38 -18.64 -4.12
C LEU A 435 20.80 -20.11 -4.15
N ALA A 436 21.32 -20.61 -5.27
CA ALA A 436 21.85 -21.96 -5.38
C ALA A 436 23.04 -22.18 -4.43
N GLU A 437 23.91 -21.17 -4.27
CA GLU A 437 25.00 -21.20 -3.29
C GLU A 437 24.50 -21.27 -1.85
N ILE A 438 23.46 -20.50 -1.51
CA ILE A 438 22.83 -20.54 -0.16
C ILE A 438 22.21 -21.91 0.07
N ALA A 439 21.42 -22.42 -0.88
CA ALA A 439 20.79 -23.74 -0.81
C ALA A 439 21.85 -24.85 -0.63
N LYS A 440 22.97 -24.76 -1.38
CA LYS A 440 24.08 -25.70 -1.24
C LYS A 440 24.77 -25.60 0.12
N ALA A 441 24.98 -24.40 0.66
CA ALA A 441 25.57 -24.23 2.00
C ALA A 441 24.69 -24.84 3.10
N LEU A 442 23.36 -24.70 2.99
CA LEU A 442 22.41 -25.35 3.89
C LEU A 442 22.42 -26.88 3.74
N LEU A 443 22.44 -27.38 2.51
CA LEU A 443 22.49 -28.81 2.21
C LEU A 443 23.74 -29.48 2.81
N MET A 444 24.89 -28.80 2.81
CA MET A 444 26.12 -29.30 3.46
C MET A 444 25.99 -29.50 4.98
N GLN A 445 25.03 -28.83 5.63
CA GLN A 445 24.73 -29.00 7.06
C GLN A 445 23.64 -30.06 7.32
N LYS A 446 23.00 -30.57 6.27
CA LYS A 446 21.94 -31.59 6.32
C LYS A 446 22.27 -32.77 5.40
N PRO A 447 23.17 -33.67 5.81
CA PRO A 447 23.69 -34.74 4.94
C PRO A 447 22.65 -35.78 4.49
N ASP A 448 21.50 -35.86 5.18
CA ASP A 448 20.42 -36.80 4.86
C ASP A 448 19.50 -36.31 3.73
N GLU A 449 19.53 -35.01 3.42
CA GLU A 449 18.74 -34.43 2.32
C GLU A 449 19.56 -34.44 1.01
N LYS A 450 18.87 -34.60 -0.13
CA LYS A 450 19.48 -34.54 -1.46
C LYS A 450 18.63 -33.66 -2.37
N ILE A 451 19.29 -32.70 -3.01
CA ILE A 451 18.68 -31.83 -4.01
C ILE A 451 19.48 -31.97 -5.29
N ILE A 452 18.84 -32.46 -6.35
CA ILE A 452 19.43 -32.64 -7.67
C ILE A 452 19.66 -31.26 -8.30
N GLY A 453 20.84 -31.06 -8.89
CA GLY A 453 21.22 -29.83 -9.59
C GLY A 453 22.13 -28.87 -8.81
N LEU A 454 22.44 -29.18 -7.55
CA LEU A 454 23.35 -28.40 -6.70
C LEU A 454 24.71 -29.09 -6.49
N GLU A 455 25.00 -30.20 -7.18
CA GLU A 455 26.20 -31.02 -6.97
C GLU A 455 27.47 -30.22 -7.24
N ASN A 456 27.48 -29.45 -8.34
CA ASN A 456 28.64 -28.71 -8.84
C ASN A 456 28.73 -27.25 -8.33
N ILE A 457 27.84 -26.85 -7.43
CA ILE A 457 27.84 -25.48 -6.88
C ILE A 457 28.79 -25.40 -5.68
N THR A 458 29.60 -24.34 -5.64
CA THR A 458 30.50 -24.04 -4.51
C THR A 458 30.02 -22.78 -3.80
N PRO A 459 29.57 -22.87 -2.53
CA PRO A 459 29.05 -21.70 -1.82
C PRO A 459 30.12 -20.64 -1.52
N SER A 460 29.81 -19.38 -1.84
CA SER A 460 30.61 -18.23 -1.39
C SER A 460 30.58 -18.04 0.12
N ALA A 461 31.50 -17.21 0.64
CA ALA A 461 31.56 -16.90 2.08
C ALA A 461 30.27 -16.22 2.58
N SER A 462 29.73 -15.27 1.82
CA SER A 462 28.46 -14.61 2.15
C SER A 462 27.28 -15.59 2.11
N ALA A 463 27.23 -16.51 1.13
CA ALA A 463 26.19 -17.53 1.08
C ALA A 463 26.21 -18.45 2.31
N LYS A 464 27.39 -18.84 2.79
CA LYS A 464 27.54 -19.63 4.03
C LYS A 464 27.04 -18.88 5.26
N LYS A 465 27.38 -17.60 5.42
CA LYS A 465 26.88 -16.79 6.54
C LYS A 465 25.37 -16.63 6.52
N ILE A 466 24.77 -16.40 5.35
CA ILE A 466 23.30 -16.33 5.20
C ILE A 466 22.69 -17.67 5.61
N ALA A 467 23.23 -18.78 5.13
CA ALA A 467 22.77 -20.13 5.48
C ALA A 467 22.85 -20.42 6.99
N GLU A 468 23.99 -20.11 7.63
CA GLU A 468 24.18 -20.26 9.07
C GLU A 468 23.19 -19.40 9.87
N LYS A 469 22.94 -18.16 9.44
CA LYS A 469 22.00 -17.28 10.12
C LYS A 469 20.55 -17.77 9.99
N LEU A 470 20.15 -18.26 8.82
CA LEU A 470 18.83 -18.86 8.63
C LEU A 470 18.64 -20.11 9.50
N LEU A 471 19.65 -21.00 9.58
CA LEU A 471 19.59 -22.23 10.40
C LEU A 471 19.57 -21.97 11.91
N SER A 472 20.28 -20.94 12.37
CA SER A 472 20.36 -20.62 13.80
C SER A 472 19.15 -19.85 14.34
N SER A 473 18.28 -19.37 13.45
CA SER A 473 17.10 -18.58 13.78
C SER A 473 15.89 -19.46 14.04
N LYS A 474 15.03 -19.11 15.01
CA LYS A 474 13.81 -19.89 15.30
C LYS A 474 12.67 -19.51 14.37
N ASN A 475 12.56 -18.22 14.08
CA ASN A 475 11.54 -17.68 13.19
C ASN A 475 12.23 -16.93 12.04
N ALA A 476 12.32 -17.56 10.87
CA ALA A 476 12.99 -17.01 9.70
C ALA A 476 12.05 -16.95 8.49
N ALA A 477 12.23 -15.92 7.66
CA ALA A 477 11.45 -15.78 6.43
C ALA A 477 12.32 -15.37 5.22
N LEU A 478 11.86 -15.74 4.03
CA LEU A 478 12.38 -15.30 2.74
C LEU A 478 11.29 -14.49 2.03
N PHE A 479 11.54 -13.23 1.69
CA PHE A 479 10.61 -12.44 0.87
C PHE A 479 11.14 -12.28 -0.55
N LEU A 480 10.33 -12.73 -1.51
CA LEU A 480 10.59 -12.51 -2.93
C LEU A 480 9.90 -11.22 -3.38
N GLY A 481 10.69 -10.27 -3.87
CA GLY A 481 10.20 -8.98 -4.36
C GLY A 481 9.96 -8.93 -5.87
N ALA A 482 9.79 -7.72 -6.39
CA ALA A 482 9.46 -7.48 -7.78
C ALA A 482 10.49 -8.04 -8.76
N TYR A 483 11.78 -7.86 -8.50
CA TYR A 483 12.82 -8.39 -9.39
C TYR A 483 12.77 -9.92 -9.46
N ALA A 484 12.62 -10.59 -8.32
CA ALA A 484 12.49 -12.04 -8.26
C ALA A 484 11.24 -12.53 -9.01
N HIS A 485 10.14 -11.78 -8.95
CA HIS A 485 8.89 -12.13 -9.61
C HIS A 485 8.91 -11.92 -11.14
N HIS A 486 9.53 -10.84 -11.60
CA HIS A 486 9.56 -10.45 -13.03
C HIS A 486 10.73 -11.06 -13.81
N HIS A 487 11.64 -11.75 -13.12
CA HIS A 487 12.81 -12.38 -13.74
C HIS A 487 12.42 -13.39 -14.83
N PRO A 488 13.16 -13.49 -15.96
CA PRO A 488 12.91 -14.47 -17.04
C PRO A 488 12.94 -15.94 -16.61
N HIS A 489 13.47 -16.22 -15.43
CA HIS A 489 13.55 -17.54 -14.79
C HIS A 489 12.99 -17.50 -13.37
N ALA A 490 11.92 -16.73 -13.15
CA ALA A 490 11.32 -16.54 -11.83
C ALA A 490 10.83 -17.86 -11.20
N SER A 491 10.47 -18.87 -12.00
CA SER A 491 10.12 -20.21 -11.52
C SER A 491 11.27 -20.86 -10.75
N ILE A 492 12.49 -20.79 -11.31
CA ILE A 492 13.71 -21.33 -10.69
C ILE A 492 14.03 -20.58 -9.40
N ILE A 493 13.87 -19.25 -9.38
CA ILE A 493 14.06 -18.43 -8.17
C ILE A 493 13.11 -18.87 -7.06
N ARG A 494 11.82 -19.08 -7.38
CA ARG A 494 10.84 -19.59 -6.43
C ARG A 494 11.17 -20.99 -5.94
N ASP A 495 11.53 -21.90 -6.85
CA ASP A 495 11.92 -23.27 -6.49
C ASP A 495 13.14 -23.27 -5.56
N LEU A 496 14.17 -22.47 -5.84
CA LEU A 496 15.33 -22.29 -4.96
C LEU A 496 14.94 -21.73 -3.59
N ALA A 497 14.06 -20.73 -3.54
CA ALA A 497 13.57 -20.16 -2.29
C ALA A 497 12.82 -21.19 -1.45
N HIS A 498 12.00 -22.04 -2.08
CA HIS A 498 11.31 -23.15 -1.40
C HIS A 498 12.28 -24.22 -0.89
N HIS A 499 13.33 -24.55 -1.64
CA HIS A 499 14.39 -25.44 -1.16
C HIS A 499 15.16 -24.85 0.04
N ILE A 500 15.51 -23.55 0.00
CA ILE A 500 16.15 -22.86 1.11
C ILE A 500 15.25 -22.87 2.35
N ALA A 501 13.96 -22.56 2.19
CA ALA A 501 12.97 -22.61 3.24
C ALA A 501 12.82 -24.01 3.84
N HIS A 502 12.75 -25.05 3.00
CA HIS A 502 12.68 -26.44 3.46
C HIS A 502 13.91 -26.83 4.29
N LEU A 503 15.11 -26.50 3.81
CA LEU A 503 16.35 -26.81 4.50
C LEU A 503 16.53 -26.00 5.79
N SER A 504 16.11 -24.73 5.84
CA SER A 504 16.30 -23.86 7.01
C SER A 504 15.15 -23.92 8.03
N GLY A 505 13.96 -24.38 7.64
CA GLY A 505 12.73 -24.21 8.41
C GLY A 505 12.07 -22.84 8.26
N ALA A 506 12.59 -21.98 7.37
CA ALA A 506 12.03 -20.66 7.12
C ALA A 506 10.71 -20.71 6.31
N THR A 507 9.95 -19.61 6.33
CA THR A 507 8.76 -19.44 5.47
C THR A 507 9.08 -18.61 4.23
N VAL A 508 8.53 -18.96 3.06
CA VAL A 508 8.64 -18.13 1.84
C VAL A 508 7.41 -17.23 1.73
N GLY A 509 7.61 -15.91 1.62
CA GLY A 509 6.58 -14.94 1.33
C GLY A 509 6.76 -14.29 -0.04
N LEU A 510 5.66 -14.05 -0.73
CA LEU A 510 5.63 -13.40 -2.05
C LEU A 510 5.03 -11.99 -1.91
N LEU A 511 5.82 -10.98 -2.27
CA LEU A 511 5.36 -9.60 -2.41
C LEU A 511 4.81 -9.44 -3.83
N THR A 512 3.51 -9.25 -3.96
CA THR A 512 2.80 -9.32 -5.25
C THR A 512 2.66 -7.96 -5.92
N ASP A 513 2.40 -7.99 -7.23
CA ASP A 513 2.13 -6.79 -8.02
C ASP A 513 0.81 -6.12 -7.66
N GLY A 514 0.84 -4.80 -7.51
CA GLY A 514 -0.34 -3.95 -7.32
C GLY A 514 -1.24 -4.33 -6.15
N ALA A 515 -2.46 -3.79 -6.15
CA ALA A 515 -3.34 -3.79 -4.98
C ALA A 515 -3.96 -5.15 -4.67
N ASN A 516 -4.28 -5.92 -5.71
CA ASN A 516 -5.26 -6.98 -5.60
C ASN A 516 -4.92 -8.22 -6.45
N SER A 517 -3.63 -8.50 -6.65
CA SER A 517 -3.17 -9.74 -7.30
C SER A 517 -3.76 -10.98 -6.63
N ALA A 518 -3.78 -11.05 -5.29
CA ALA A 518 -4.41 -12.16 -4.58
C ALA A 518 -5.91 -12.31 -4.94
N GLY A 519 -6.63 -11.18 -5.02
CA GLY A 519 -8.02 -11.15 -5.47
C GLY A 519 -8.18 -11.61 -6.92
N ALA A 520 -7.31 -11.21 -7.84
CA ALA A 520 -7.34 -11.66 -9.24
C ALA A 520 -7.17 -13.18 -9.37
N TRP A 521 -6.25 -13.78 -8.60
CA TRP A 521 -6.08 -15.23 -8.53
C TRP A 521 -7.31 -15.93 -7.94
N ILE A 522 -7.86 -15.43 -6.83
CA ILE A 522 -9.07 -15.96 -6.20
C ILE A 522 -10.27 -15.85 -7.13
N ALA A 523 -10.40 -14.75 -7.89
CA ALA A 523 -11.47 -14.54 -8.86
C ALA A 523 -11.36 -15.47 -10.08
N GLY A 524 -10.19 -16.03 -10.36
CA GLY A 524 -9.94 -16.87 -11.53
C GLY A 524 -9.47 -16.11 -12.78
N CYS A 525 -8.90 -14.91 -12.62
CA CYS A 525 -8.26 -14.14 -13.69
C CYS A 525 -6.87 -14.71 -14.06
N ILE A 526 -6.80 -16.02 -14.30
CA ILE A 526 -5.60 -16.74 -14.71
C ILE A 526 -5.99 -17.85 -15.72
N PRO A 527 -5.10 -18.26 -16.64
CA PRO A 527 -5.46 -19.11 -17.76
C PRO A 527 -5.76 -20.56 -17.38
N HIS A 528 -5.19 -21.04 -16.28
CA HIS A 528 -5.22 -22.44 -15.86
C HIS A 528 -6.23 -22.78 -14.77
N ARG A 529 -6.92 -21.79 -14.20
CA ARG A 529 -7.92 -21.99 -13.14
C ARG A 529 -9.06 -20.98 -13.27
N ALA A 530 -10.25 -21.39 -12.85
CA ALA A 530 -11.40 -20.52 -12.66
C ALA A 530 -11.46 -20.05 -11.19
N ALA A 531 -12.54 -19.37 -10.83
CA ALA A 531 -12.75 -18.82 -9.50
C ALA A 531 -12.49 -19.87 -8.39
N VAL A 532 -11.82 -19.42 -7.34
CA VAL A 532 -11.46 -20.18 -6.15
C VAL A 532 -10.70 -21.48 -6.49
N GLY A 533 -9.90 -21.45 -7.55
CA GLY A 533 -9.05 -22.58 -7.95
C GLY A 533 -9.78 -23.71 -8.65
N ALA A 534 -11.03 -23.49 -9.09
CA ALA A 534 -11.78 -24.49 -9.85
C ALA A 534 -11.04 -24.87 -11.16
N VAL A 535 -11.11 -26.16 -11.53
CA VAL A 535 -10.47 -26.69 -12.73
C VAL A 535 -11.18 -26.16 -13.98
N VAL A 536 -10.42 -25.63 -14.93
CA VAL A 536 -10.95 -25.20 -16.23
C VAL A 536 -11.01 -26.36 -17.22
N LYS A 537 -11.99 -26.33 -18.14
CA LYS A 537 -12.13 -27.34 -19.20
C LYS A 537 -10.97 -27.31 -20.20
N LYS A 538 -10.48 -26.11 -20.53
CA LYS A 538 -9.35 -25.86 -21.44
C LYS A 538 -8.49 -24.77 -20.82
N MET A 539 -7.19 -25.02 -20.72
CA MET A 539 -6.22 -24.02 -20.27
C MET A 539 -6.04 -22.96 -21.37
N GLY A 540 -6.09 -21.69 -20.98
CA GLY A 540 -5.81 -20.57 -21.87
C GLY A 540 -4.31 -20.35 -22.07
N ARG A 541 -3.98 -19.44 -23.00
CA ARG A 541 -2.64 -18.87 -23.14
C ARG A 541 -2.43 -17.81 -22.07
N ASP A 542 -1.20 -17.69 -21.56
CA ASP A 542 -0.83 -16.66 -20.59
C ASP A 542 -0.71 -15.26 -21.24
N ALA A 543 -0.65 -14.22 -20.39
CA ALA A 543 -0.58 -12.84 -20.83
C ALA A 543 0.59 -12.58 -21.81
N ARG A 544 1.76 -13.19 -21.56
CA ARG A 544 2.94 -13.00 -22.42
C ARG A 544 2.69 -13.60 -23.80
N ALA A 545 2.20 -14.84 -23.88
CA ALA A 545 1.89 -15.46 -25.15
C ALA A 545 0.86 -14.62 -25.93
N LEU A 546 -0.23 -14.23 -25.28
CA LEU A 546 -1.32 -13.45 -25.89
C LEU A 546 -0.88 -12.08 -26.39
N LEU A 547 0.11 -11.44 -25.78
CA LEU A 547 0.54 -10.07 -26.11
C LEU A 547 1.86 -10.01 -26.88
N THR A 548 2.46 -11.16 -27.20
CA THR A 548 3.75 -11.20 -27.90
C THR A 548 3.82 -12.26 -29.01
N THR A 549 3.72 -13.55 -28.69
CA THR A 549 4.10 -14.63 -29.61
C THR A 549 2.91 -15.32 -30.27
N ASP A 550 1.74 -15.30 -29.63
CA ASP A 550 0.57 -16.03 -30.08
C ASP A 550 -0.72 -15.20 -29.83
N PRO A 551 -0.92 -14.14 -30.63
CA PRO A 551 -1.99 -13.18 -30.42
C PRO A 551 -3.37 -13.69 -30.84
N VAL A 552 -4.40 -12.92 -30.48
CA VAL A 552 -5.81 -13.17 -30.82
C VAL A 552 -6.42 -12.00 -31.60
N ALA A 553 -7.60 -12.21 -32.19
CA ALA A 553 -8.28 -11.17 -32.95
C ALA A 553 -8.97 -10.10 -32.08
N ALA A 554 -9.38 -10.41 -30.85
CA ALA A 554 -10.09 -9.47 -29.98
C ALA A 554 -9.55 -9.45 -28.55
N TYR A 555 -9.32 -8.25 -28.01
CA TYR A 555 -8.85 -8.04 -26.64
C TYR A 555 -9.82 -7.19 -25.83
N PHE A 556 -10.12 -7.65 -24.62
CA PHE A 556 -10.74 -6.85 -23.58
C PHE A 556 -9.68 -6.55 -22.52
N ILE A 557 -9.45 -5.28 -22.23
CA ILE A 557 -8.41 -4.82 -21.29
C ILE A 557 -9.09 -4.16 -20.10
N LEU A 558 -9.00 -4.77 -18.91
CA LEU A 558 -9.58 -4.24 -17.68
C LEU A 558 -8.55 -3.52 -16.83
N ASP A 559 -8.72 -2.21 -16.62
CA ASP A 559 -7.98 -1.38 -15.67
C ASP A 559 -6.45 -1.54 -15.79
N ALA A 560 -5.93 -1.47 -17.03
CA ALA A 560 -4.51 -1.58 -17.33
C ALA A 560 -4.09 -0.61 -18.44
N GLU A 561 -2.93 0.02 -18.27
CA GLU A 561 -2.23 0.77 -19.31
C GLU A 561 -1.04 -0.07 -19.79
N LEU A 562 -1.26 -0.99 -20.74
CA LEU A 562 -0.27 -1.99 -21.14
C LEU A 562 1.03 -1.37 -21.68
N GLU A 563 0.99 -0.14 -22.17
CA GLU A 563 2.17 0.64 -22.56
C GLU A 563 3.12 0.97 -21.40
N CYS A 564 2.62 0.95 -20.16
CA CYS A 564 3.37 1.29 -18.94
C CYS A 564 3.46 0.12 -17.96
N ASP A 565 2.40 -0.68 -17.87
CA ASP A 565 2.25 -1.70 -16.83
C ASP A 565 2.82 -3.07 -17.24
N SER A 566 2.99 -3.32 -18.54
CA SER A 566 3.42 -4.64 -19.05
C SER A 566 4.95 -4.76 -19.17
N ALA A 567 5.49 -5.93 -18.83
CA ALA A 567 6.90 -6.26 -19.03
C ALA A 567 7.32 -6.33 -20.52
N TYR A 568 6.37 -6.33 -21.45
CA TYR A 568 6.58 -6.41 -22.90
C TYR A 568 5.76 -5.34 -23.64
N ALA A 569 5.66 -4.14 -23.05
CA ALA A 569 4.88 -3.00 -23.52
C ALA A 569 4.96 -2.74 -25.03
N GLN A 570 6.16 -2.73 -25.61
CA GLN A 570 6.32 -2.48 -27.05
C GLN A 570 5.59 -3.54 -27.90
N LYS A 571 5.80 -4.83 -27.61
CA LYS A 571 5.14 -5.93 -28.35
C LYS A 571 3.64 -5.96 -28.08
N ALA A 572 3.22 -5.63 -26.86
CA ALA A 572 1.81 -5.52 -26.52
C ALA A 572 1.13 -4.45 -27.37
N MET A 573 1.71 -3.25 -27.51
CA MET A 573 1.15 -2.19 -28.37
C MET A 573 1.10 -2.60 -29.85
N GLU A 574 2.16 -3.22 -30.37
CA GLU A 574 2.21 -3.75 -31.74
C GLU A 574 1.08 -4.77 -31.98
N THR A 575 0.90 -5.69 -31.03
CA THR A 575 -0.14 -6.73 -31.06
C THR A 575 -1.55 -6.15 -31.01
N LEU A 576 -1.82 -5.23 -30.07
CA LEU A 576 -3.13 -4.62 -29.90
C LEU A 576 -3.51 -3.76 -31.11
N SER A 577 -2.55 -3.03 -31.68
CA SER A 577 -2.78 -2.21 -32.88
C SER A 577 -3.10 -3.05 -34.12
N ALA A 578 -2.70 -4.33 -34.14
CA ALA A 578 -2.98 -5.27 -35.22
C ALA A 578 -4.25 -6.10 -34.99
N ALA A 579 -4.85 -6.03 -33.80
CA ALA A 579 -6.07 -6.77 -33.47
C ALA A 579 -7.28 -6.22 -34.24
N LYS A 580 -8.31 -7.07 -34.44
CA LYS A 580 -9.58 -6.65 -35.07
C LYS A 580 -10.50 -5.87 -34.13
N LEU A 581 -10.32 -6.04 -32.81
CA LEU A 581 -11.12 -5.38 -31.78
C LEU A 581 -10.33 -5.23 -30.47
N VAL A 582 -10.23 -4.00 -29.96
CA VAL A 582 -9.68 -3.72 -28.63
C VAL A 582 -10.64 -2.87 -27.81
N VAL A 583 -11.11 -3.42 -26.70
CA VAL A 583 -12.02 -2.77 -25.75
C VAL A 583 -11.31 -2.54 -24.42
N CYS A 584 -11.04 -1.28 -24.09
CA CYS A 584 -10.41 -0.90 -22.83
C CYS A 584 -11.45 -0.42 -21.82
N PHE A 585 -11.48 -1.01 -20.63
CA PHE A 585 -12.20 -0.50 -19.46
C PHE A 585 -11.19 0.29 -18.62
N SER A 586 -11.27 1.62 -18.64
CA SER A 586 -10.25 2.46 -17.99
C SER A 586 -10.85 3.76 -17.45
N ALA A 587 -10.33 4.24 -16.32
CA ALA A 587 -10.69 5.55 -15.77
C ALA A 587 -10.05 6.70 -16.58
N PHE A 588 -8.93 6.41 -17.26
CA PHE A 588 -8.12 7.38 -18.01
C PHE A 588 -7.90 6.91 -19.44
N ALA A 589 -7.76 7.85 -20.36
CA ALA A 589 -7.42 7.55 -21.75
C ALA A 589 -6.14 8.28 -22.16
N SER A 590 -5.01 7.61 -21.92
CA SER A 590 -3.67 8.07 -22.31
C SER A 590 -3.58 8.24 -23.84
N GLU A 591 -2.59 9.01 -24.29
CA GLU A 591 -2.31 9.15 -25.73
C GLU A 591 -1.98 7.80 -26.37
N LYS A 592 -1.19 6.96 -25.69
CA LYS A 592 -0.80 5.63 -26.19
C LYS A 592 -1.97 4.65 -26.26
N MET A 593 -2.85 4.66 -25.26
CA MET A 593 -4.07 3.85 -25.28
C MET A 593 -4.97 4.18 -26.48
N ARG A 594 -5.02 5.45 -26.87
CA ARG A 594 -5.80 5.91 -28.03
C ARG A 594 -5.25 5.43 -29.39
N GLU A 595 -3.98 5.02 -29.43
CA GLU A 595 -3.37 4.45 -30.65
C GLU A 595 -3.94 3.06 -30.92
N TYR A 596 -4.01 2.19 -29.90
CA TYR A 596 -4.37 0.78 -30.04
C TYR A 596 -5.83 0.43 -29.71
N ALA A 597 -6.56 1.26 -28.96
CA ALA A 597 -7.94 0.97 -28.59
C ALA A 597 -8.95 1.32 -29.71
N ASP A 598 -10.01 0.51 -29.83
CA ASP A 598 -11.20 0.84 -30.64
C ASP A 598 -12.29 1.46 -29.77
N PHE A 599 -12.43 0.97 -28.54
CA PHE A 599 -13.38 1.42 -27.55
C PHE A 599 -12.69 1.68 -26.22
N ILE A 600 -13.03 2.79 -25.56
CA ILE A 600 -12.62 3.06 -24.18
C ILE A 600 -13.87 3.34 -23.35
N LEU A 601 -14.15 2.45 -22.40
CA LEU A 601 -15.30 2.50 -21.51
C LEU A 601 -14.87 3.09 -20.16
N PRO A 602 -15.46 4.22 -19.73
CA PRO A 602 -15.05 4.92 -18.51
C PRO A 602 -15.49 4.14 -17.27
N ILE A 603 -14.50 3.64 -16.51
CA ILE A 603 -14.75 2.96 -15.23
C ILE A 603 -14.57 3.89 -14.04
N ALA A 604 -15.31 3.61 -12.96
CA ALA A 604 -15.19 4.34 -11.70
C ALA A 604 -13.91 3.90 -10.95
N PRO A 605 -13.05 4.84 -10.52
CA PRO A 605 -11.90 4.50 -9.66
C PRO A 605 -12.36 4.02 -8.27
N PHE A 606 -11.43 3.53 -7.45
CA PHE A 606 -11.70 3.01 -6.11
C PHE A 606 -12.48 3.99 -5.20
N SER A 607 -12.29 5.30 -5.37
CA SER A 607 -12.98 6.33 -4.59
C SER A 607 -14.46 6.48 -4.95
N GLU A 608 -14.89 5.89 -6.06
CA GLU A 608 -16.23 5.99 -6.64
C GLU A 608 -16.90 4.64 -6.86
N ASN A 609 -16.24 3.56 -6.43
CA ASN A 609 -16.71 2.20 -6.54
C ASN A 609 -16.67 1.49 -5.17
N ASP A 610 -17.60 0.57 -4.98
CA ASP A 610 -17.57 -0.37 -3.86
C ASP A 610 -16.85 -1.64 -4.31
N GLY A 611 -16.01 -2.20 -3.46
CA GLY A 611 -15.40 -3.49 -3.77
C GLY A 611 -14.52 -4.03 -2.67
N THR A 612 -13.83 -5.10 -3.01
CA THR A 612 -12.97 -5.83 -2.08
C THR A 612 -11.57 -5.98 -2.66
N PHE A 613 -10.56 -5.61 -1.86
CA PHE A 613 -9.17 -5.99 -2.10
C PHE A 613 -8.78 -7.13 -1.17
N VAL A 614 -7.97 -8.05 -1.67
CA VAL A 614 -7.35 -9.12 -0.90
C VAL A 614 -5.85 -8.87 -0.91
N ASN A 615 -5.28 -8.62 0.27
CA ASN A 615 -3.85 -8.32 0.38
C ASN A 615 -2.98 -9.59 0.30
N ALA A 616 -1.65 -9.43 0.30
CA ALA A 616 -0.70 -10.54 0.20
C ALA A 616 -0.79 -11.55 1.36
N SER A 617 -1.28 -11.13 2.54
CA SER A 617 -1.55 -12.04 3.66
C SER A 617 -2.90 -12.77 3.54
N GLY A 618 -3.66 -12.53 2.48
CA GLY A 618 -4.98 -13.15 2.26
C GLY A 618 -6.12 -12.49 3.03
N VAL A 619 -5.92 -11.28 3.59
CA VAL A 619 -6.96 -10.55 4.32
C VAL A 619 -7.90 -9.87 3.33
N TRP A 620 -9.19 -10.15 3.44
CA TRP A 620 -10.24 -9.53 2.63
C TRP A 620 -10.64 -8.19 3.26
N GLN A 621 -10.51 -7.12 2.49
CA GLN A 621 -10.80 -5.76 2.93
C GLN A 621 -11.80 -5.12 1.98
N SER A 622 -13.07 -5.15 2.36
CA SER A 622 -14.15 -4.48 1.62
C SER A 622 -14.23 -3.00 2.00
N PHE A 623 -14.50 -2.15 1.02
CA PHE A 623 -14.66 -0.71 1.20
C PHE A 623 -15.88 -0.20 0.43
N SER A 624 -16.33 1.00 0.82
CA SER A 624 -17.41 1.70 0.14
C SER A 624 -16.89 2.96 -0.55
N HIS A 625 -17.55 3.34 -1.64
CA HIS A 625 -17.25 4.54 -2.38
C HIS A 625 -17.34 5.80 -1.51
N ALA A 626 -16.37 6.70 -1.66
CA ALA A 626 -16.34 8.00 -0.97
C ALA A 626 -17.19 9.06 -1.70
N SER A 627 -17.33 8.92 -3.02
CA SER A 627 -18.22 9.72 -3.87
C SER A 627 -19.01 8.80 -4.78
N ILE A 628 -20.16 9.26 -5.27
CA ILE A 628 -20.80 8.59 -6.42
C ILE A 628 -19.91 8.75 -7.68
N PRO A 629 -20.03 7.85 -8.67
CA PRO A 629 -19.33 7.97 -9.95
C PRO A 629 -19.57 9.32 -10.63
N HIS A 630 -18.49 9.97 -11.07
CA HIS A 630 -18.58 11.27 -11.76
C HIS A 630 -19.04 11.14 -13.20
N GLY A 631 -19.92 12.03 -13.66
CA GLY A 631 -20.44 12.02 -15.03
C GLY A 631 -21.12 10.70 -15.39
N ASP A 632 -20.82 10.16 -16.57
CA ASP A 632 -21.41 8.89 -17.03
C ASP A 632 -20.57 7.67 -16.66
N THR A 633 -19.52 7.82 -15.85
CA THR A 633 -18.70 6.69 -15.37
C THR A 633 -19.56 5.66 -14.63
N LYS A 634 -19.14 4.40 -14.68
CA LYS A 634 -19.78 3.29 -13.98
C LYS A 634 -18.72 2.34 -13.42
N PRO A 635 -18.93 1.71 -12.25
CA PRO A 635 -18.15 0.55 -11.84
C PRO A 635 -18.04 -0.51 -12.93
N ALA A 636 -16.86 -1.12 -13.12
CA ALA A 636 -16.65 -2.03 -14.24
C ALA A 636 -17.55 -3.26 -14.15
N TRP A 637 -17.83 -3.75 -12.93
CA TRP A 637 -18.73 -4.88 -12.69
C TRP A 637 -20.16 -4.61 -13.19
N LYS A 638 -20.64 -3.35 -13.12
CA LYS A 638 -21.95 -2.96 -13.67
C LYS A 638 -21.94 -2.96 -15.19
N ILE A 639 -20.85 -2.49 -15.81
CA ILE A 639 -20.69 -2.50 -17.27
C ILE A 639 -20.67 -3.94 -17.78
N LEU A 640 -19.86 -4.80 -17.16
CA LEU A 640 -19.76 -6.23 -17.50
C LEU A 640 -21.09 -6.94 -17.36
N ARG A 641 -21.84 -6.66 -16.28
CA ARG A 641 -23.21 -7.18 -16.11
C ARG A 641 -24.14 -6.82 -17.27
N VAL A 642 -24.15 -5.56 -17.68
CA VAL A 642 -25.05 -5.09 -18.76
C VAL A 642 -24.63 -5.69 -20.09
N LEU A 643 -23.33 -5.66 -20.41
CA LEU A 643 -22.80 -6.24 -21.64
C LEU A 643 -23.09 -7.74 -21.74
N ALA A 644 -22.86 -8.49 -20.66
CA ALA A 644 -23.19 -9.92 -20.59
C ALA A 644 -24.68 -10.19 -20.82
N LYS A 645 -25.56 -9.39 -20.21
CA LYS A 645 -27.01 -9.50 -20.43
C LYS A 645 -27.40 -9.24 -21.88
N MET A 646 -26.82 -8.23 -22.53
CA MET A 646 -27.08 -7.92 -23.95
C MET A 646 -26.65 -9.06 -24.87
N MET A 647 -25.61 -9.80 -24.48
CA MET A 647 -25.10 -10.97 -25.19
C MET A 647 -25.76 -12.30 -24.75
N ASN A 648 -26.79 -12.25 -23.90
CA ASN A 648 -27.48 -13.42 -23.33
C ASN A 648 -26.56 -14.42 -22.59
N LEU A 649 -25.53 -13.91 -21.91
CA LEU A 649 -24.62 -14.74 -21.12
C LEU A 649 -25.19 -14.99 -19.70
N PRO A 650 -25.10 -16.22 -19.17
CA PRO A 650 -25.66 -16.57 -17.86
C PRO A 650 -24.77 -16.14 -16.69
N GLY A 651 -25.36 -16.03 -15.49
CA GLY A 651 -24.60 -15.86 -14.23
C GLY A 651 -24.18 -14.43 -13.88
N PHE A 652 -24.80 -13.41 -14.47
CA PHE A 652 -24.50 -11.99 -14.22
C PHE A 652 -25.59 -11.24 -13.43
N SER A 653 -26.58 -11.92 -12.86
CA SER A 653 -27.76 -11.30 -12.23
C SER A 653 -27.53 -10.68 -10.83
N TYR A 654 -26.30 -10.23 -10.54
CA TYR A 654 -25.97 -9.62 -9.25
C TYR A 654 -26.47 -8.18 -9.14
N GLU A 655 -27.03 -7.82 -7.97
CA GLU A 655 -27.58 -6.49 -7.71
C GLU A 655 -26.58 -5.54 -7.04
N SER A 656 -25.59 -6.08 -6.32
CA SER A 656 -24.55 -5.32 -5.61
C SER A 656 -23.19 -6.03 -5.64
N SER A 657 -22.11 -5.28 -5.43
CA SER A 657 -20.75 -5.83 -5.27
C SER A 657 -20.66 -6.76 -4.06
N ALA A 658 -21.30 -6.41 -2.95
CA ALA A 658 -21.33 -7.23 -1.74
C ALA A 658 -21.90 -8.65 -1.99
N LEU A 659 -22.91 -8.78 -2.85
CA LEU A 659 -23.45 -10.10 -3.22
C LEU A 659 -22.46 -10.92 -4.06
N ILE A 660 -21.69 -10.27 -4.93
CA ILE A 660 -20.62 -10.92 -5.70
C ILE A 660 -19.52 -11.42 -4.74
N ALA A 661 -19.03 -10.55 -3.85
CA ALA A 661 -18.04 -10.92 -2.84
C ALA A 661 -18.51 -12.09 -1.95
N ALA A 662 -19.76 -12.04 -1.50
CA ALA A 662 -20.35 -13.12 -0.71
C ALA A 662 -20.41 -14.45 -1.48
N ALA A 663 -20.75 -14.41 -2.77
CA ALA A 663 -20.78 -15.61 -3.62
C ALA A 663 -19.38 -16.24 -3.78
N ILE A 664 -18.34 -15.43 -3.97
CA ILE A 664 -16.95 -15.93 -4.05
C ILE A 664 -16.51 -16.50 -2.70
N LYS A 665 -16.79 -15.78 -1.61
CA LYS A 665 -16.42 -16.21 -0.26
C LYS A 665 -17.10 -17.52 0.14
N ALA A 666 -18.35 -17.75 -0.28
CA ALA A 666 -19.06 -19.00 -0.04
C ALA A 666 -18.40 -20.21 -0.74
N GLN A 667 -17.83 -20.01 -1.94
CA GLN A 667 -17.07 -21.04 -2.66
C GLN A 667 -15.73 -21.36 -1.97
N MET A 668 -15.07 -20.36 -1.38
CA MET A 668 -13.78 -20.51 -0.70
C MET A 668 -13.81 -21.47 0.49
N ASN A 669 -14.94 -21.56 1.21
CA ASN A 669 -15.09 -22.50 2.33
C ASN A 669 -15.10 -23.98 1.92
N GLN A 670 -15.11 -24.28 0.62
CA GLN A 670 -15.24 -25.64 0.08
C GLN A 670 -13.94 -26.16 -0.55
N VAL A 671 -12.86 -25.38 -0.53
CA VAL A 671 -11.63 -25.69 -1.27
C VAL A 671 -10.57 -26.32 -0.36
N ALA A 672 -10.12 -27.52 -0.73
CA ALA A 672 -8.95 -28.15 -0.14
C ALA A 672 -7.66 -27.54 -0.71
N CYS A 673 -6.61 -27.49 0.11
CA CYS A 673 -5.29 -27.02 -0.32
C CYS A 673 -4.74 -27.93 -1.43
N CYS A 674 -4.10 -27.34 -2.46
CA CYS A 674 -3.50 -28.09 -3.55
C CYS A 674 -2.35 -28.99 -3.04
N ASP A 675 -2.38 -30.29 -3.31
CA ASP A 675 -1.31 -31.21 -2.88
C ASP A 675 -0.01 -30.98 -3.68
N ASP A 676 -0.11 -30.49 -4.92
CA ASP A 676 1.04 -30.26 -5.80
C ASP A 676 1.88 -29.04 -5.41
N CYS A 677 1.34 -28.10 -4.61
CA CYS A 677 2.10 -26.93 -4.16
C CYS A 677 3.18 -27.26 -3.11
N LYS A 678 3.18 -28.49 -2.59
CA LYS A 678 4.13 -28.98 -1.58
C LYS A 678 5.26 -29.84 -2.16
N LYS A 679 5.23 -30.15 -3.46
CA LYS A 679 6.23 -31.01 -4.09
C LYS A 679 7.49 -30.23 -4.41
N THR A 680 8.62 -30.67 -3.87
CA THR A 680 9.95 -30.20 -4.26
C THR A 680 10.30 -30.71 -5.66
N VAL A 681 10.96 -29.86 -6.45
CA VAL A 681 11.29 -30.14 -7.86
C VAL A 681 12.79 -30.03 -8.07
N ASP A 682 13.33 -30.84 -8.99
CA ASP A 682 14.73 -30.81 -9.38
C ASP A 682 15.14 -29.46 -9.97
N ILE A 683 16.33 -28.97 -9.59
CA ILE A 683 16.81 -27.66 -9.98
C ILE A 683 17.64 -27.77 -11.26
N HIS A 684 17.27 -27.03 -12.29
CA HIS A 684 18.01 -26.96 -13.54
C HIS A 684 18.45 -25.53 -13.80
N LEU A 685 19.66 -25.16 -13.36
CA LEU A 685 20.20 -23.83 -13.57
C LEU A 685 20.56 -23.61 -15.06
N PRO A 686 19.99 -22.61 -15.73
CA PRO A 686 20.33 -22.31 -17.12
C PRO A 686 21.76 -21.76 -17.20
N LYS A 687 22.47 -22.08 -18.29
CA LYS A 687 23.73 -21.40 -18.63
C LYS A 687 23.38 -20.00 -19.13
N THR A 688 23.48 -19.00 -18.25
CA THR A 688 23.20 -17.60 -18.60
C THR A 688 24.48 -16.85 -18.91
N ASP A 689 24.73 -16.59 -20.20
CA ASP A 689 25.88 -15.79 -20.67
C ASP A 689 25.60 -14.26 -20.65
N ARG A 690 24.36 -13.84 -20.34
CA ARG A 690 23.94 -12.42 -20.26
C ARG A 690 23.10 -12.18 -19.01
N ALA A 691 23.30 -11.02 -18.38
CA ALA A 691 22.48 -10.55 -17.27
C ALA A 691 21.01 -10.39 -17.71
N ALA A 692 20.08 -10.78 -16.83
CA ALA A 692 18.66 -10.57 -17.07
C ALA A 692 18.34 -9.07 -16.96
N VAL A 693 17.58 -8.54 -17.91
CA VAL A 693 17.08 -7.16 -17.85
C VAL A 693 15.69 -7.22 -17.23
N VAL A 694 15.58 -6.75 -15.99
CA VAL A 694 14.30 -6.58 -15.29
C VAL A 694 14.13 -5.10 -15.00
N PRO A 695 13.01 -4.47 -15.43
CA PRO A 695 12.75 -3.06 -15.15
C PRO A 695 12.78 -2.76 -13.65
N LYS A 696 13.34 -1.60 -13.28
CA LYS A 696 13.33 -1.13 -11.89
C LYS A 696 11.90 -0.75 -11.48
N TRP A 697 11.52 -1.10 -10.26
CA TRP A 697 10.24 -0.67 -9.69
C TRP A 697 10.22 0.83 -9.39
N ASP A 698 9.25 1.53 -9.95
CA ASP A 698 9.05 2.96 -9.70
C ASP A 698 7.84 3.20 -8.79
N LEU A 699 8.13 3.59 -7.54
CA LEU A 699 7.14 3.85 -6.50
C LEU A 699 6.08 4.88 -6.94
N TYR A 700 6.48 5.93 -7.67
CA TYR A 700 5.59 7.02 -8.06
C TYR A 700 5.10 6.91 -9.51
N ARG A 701 5.24 5.75 -10.15
CA ARG A 701 4.68 5.49 -11.49
C ARG A 701 4.04 4.11 -11.62
N ASP A 702 3.70 3.49 -10.49
CA ASP A 702 3.32 2.08 -10.41
C ASP A 702 1.96 1.72 -11.03
N ASN A 703 1.00 2.66 -11.05
CA ASN A 703 -0.33 2.52 -11.67
C ASN A 703 -0.83 3.84 -12.26
N ALA A 704 -1.95 3.76 -12.98
CA ALA A 704 -2.52 4.87 -13.74
C ALA A 704 -2.87 6.11 -12.89
N LEU A 705 -3.30 5.92 -11.64
CA LEU A 705 -3.66 7.02 -10.75
C LEU A 705 -2.42 7.74 -10.24
N VAL A 706 -1.41 6.99 -9.79
CA VAL A 706 -0.16 7.53 -9.24
C VAL A 706 0.62 8.29 -10.31
N ARG A 707 0.69 7.78 -11.56
CA ARG A 707 1.32 8.46 -12.71
C ARG A 707 0.76 9.85 -13.00
N ARG A 708 -0.46 10.13 -12.52
CA ARG A 708 -1.21 11.39 -12.76
C ARG A 708 -1.27 12.30 -11.54
N ALA A 709 -0.69 11.90 -10.41
CA ALA A 709 -0.52 12.76 -9.26
C ALA A 709 0.71 13.64 -9.46
N LYS A 710 0.49 14.91 -9.79
CA LYS A 710 1.54 15.86 -10.15
C LYS A 710 2.58 16.01 -9.04
N ALA A 711 2.14 16.14 -7.79
CA ALA A 711 3.04 16.32 -6.66
C ALA A 711 3.96 15.10 -6.46
N LEU A 712 3.48 13.89 -6.77
CA LEU A 712 4.32 12.68 -6.77
C LEU A 712 5.29 12.68 -7.95
N GLN A 713 4.88 13.11 -9.14
CA GLN A 713 5.80 13.20 -10.29
C GLN A 713 6.93 14.21 -10.06
N GLU A 714 6.67 15.28 -9.31
CA GLU A 714 7.69 16.28 -8.93
C GLU A 714 8.72 15.76 -7.91
N THR A 715 8.48 14.59 -7.30
CA THR A 715 9.46 13.92 -6.41
C THR A 715 10.37 12.93 -7.12
N ILE A 716 10.11 12.64 -8.40
CA ILE A 716 10.93 11.72 -9.19
C ILE A 716 12.19 12.48 -9.63
N GLU A 717 13.34 12.06 -9.12
CA GLU A 717 14.67 12.55 -9.55
C GLU A 717 15.03 12.10 -10.98
#